data_AF-A0A0C9VUL7-F1
#
_entry.id   AF-A0A0C9VUL7-F1
#
_cell.length_a   1.000
_cell.length_b   1.000
_cell.length_c   1.000
_cell.angle_alpha   90.00
_cell.angle_beta   90.00
_cell.angle_gamma   90.00
#
_symmetry.space_group_name_H-M   'P 1'
#
loop_
_entity.id
_entity.type
_entity.pdbx_description
1 polymer ?
#
loop_
_entity_poly.entity_id
_entity_poly.type
_entity_poly.pdbx_seq_one_letter_code
_entity_poly.pdbx_strand_id
1 'polypeptide(L)'
;MNFPTLNDFIAVLRAYFTPEMPLQRVLHALGTVLQLGPLVELNTNQRQLPRQQQETAWMHDIEEAARLAYKPEEMYDEAKRDWDGEEYTDGEWEPLQRDVETMFDILNWPASDIAAKFRIDTPKLLITRYRHCFLCPSAPPLYHNKTGLTTVPLIDEYYKWKPAFLAVAKCNGCHAVYHPDRITLVGTRRVDGTRMRRRQILDCHTPYLRISLTRSLWVHREVARTQEIATHRFRASWLGFTDFFNRAFISDEDNELTEEQVQKMFIEHMTRRLIIEHGIEDEFRCSVDASSETLLTEVLEKLGRLCGIIPGALDHVCNECTHEKRYFSDLIAEGIDLNVAFDGVVGGQETIGNEIQQPNLPHQEAPPPGIERPYVQMAVTDGKTLKYRICAWRTDEEVCRGPLENYSNGRFCKDHAEMINICGIKGCGHPVIIHETLSFLTCDLEEHIATYNRWKSRFASADIHKVRRAIRKQAEWLPKNKEANLDEDDQLEVEELEHMFRARTTYCLQTVQWACGVPIGWGICFESESPTQVYDLLQFIWPNKEGRPAFIAYDKACKLLAHIMAHEEKRHWIETTRFVVDSWHYINHKATDYLCSIWCNPSPSNGSQPDLVLGKESPNGEKVTVRAFNTQTAEQLNSWMDGYESQTRQMTDKSFAFYCHCILLIYKDSVEGRIKKANEKKR
;
A
#
# COMPACT_ATOMS: atom_id res chain seq x y z
N MET A 1 28.54 -7.48 -31.85
CA MET A 1 27.38 -6.78 -32.44
C MET A 1 27.91 -5.50 -33.06
N ASN A 2 27.85 -5.38 -34.38
CA ASN A 2 28.18 -4.12 -35.05
C ASN A 2 26.97 -3.20 -34.87
N PHE A 3 27.18 -2.05 -34.23
CA PHE A 3 26.19 -0.97 -34.28
C PHE A 3 26.11 -0.49 -35.73
N PRO A 4 24.91 -0.16 -36.25
CA PRO A 4 24.80 0.39 -37.60
C PRO A 4 25.62 1.67 -37.67
N THR A 5 26.36 1.77 -38.76
CA THR A 5 27.16 2.96 -39.06
C THR A 5 26.23 4.10 -39.46
N LEU A 6 26.72 5.33 -39.40
CA LEU A 6 26.01 6.49 -39.95
C LEU A 6 25.63 6.27 -41.42
N ASN A 7 26.44 5.51 -42.17
CA ASN A 7 26.17 5.18 -43.56
C ASN A 7 24.98 4.22 -43.71
N ASP A 8 24.82 3.25 -42.81
CA ASP A 8 23.68 2.33 -42.82
C ASP A 8 22.37 3.07 -42.53
N PHE A 9 22.41 4.02 -41.59
CA PHE A 9 21.28 4.90 -41.31
C PHE A 9 20.93 5.81 -42.50
N ILE A 10 21.93 6.42 -43.14
CA ILE A 10 21.73 7.24 -44.34
C ILE A 10 21.17 6.40 -45.50
N ALA A 11 21.62 5.14 -45.65
CA ALA A 11 21.12 4.23 -46.66
C ALA A 11 19.63 3.91 -46.45
N VAL A 12 19.22 3.63 -45.20
CA VAL A 12 17.81 3.46 -44.83
C VAL A 12 17.00 4.71 -45.14
N LEU A 13 17.50 5.90 -44.74
CA LEU A 13 16.80 7.14 -45.02
C LEU A 13 16.57 7.37 -46.52
N ARG A 14 17.59 7.11 -47.35
CA ARG A 14 17.49 7.28 -48.82
C ARG A 14 16.63 6.23 -49.50
N ALA A 15 16.56 5.02 -48.93
CA ALA A 15 15.83 3.92 -49.53
C ALA A 15 14.32 4.02 -49.30
N TYR A 16 13.90 4.51 -48.12
CA TYR A 16 12.51 4.43 -47.68
C TYR A 16 11.81 5.79 -47.51
N PHE A 17 12.53 6.90 -47.57
CA PHE A 17 11.96 8.24 -47.42
C PHE A 17 12.33 9.12 -48.62
N THR A 18 11.34 9.84 -49.14
CA THR A 18 11.53 10.76 -50.26
C THR A 18 12.26 12.02 -49.80
N PRO A 19 13.15 12.63 -50.62
CA PRO A 19 13.85 13.87 -50.26
C PRO A 19 12.92 15.04 -49.95
N GLU A 20 11.69 15.01 -50.47
CA GLU A 20 10.65 16.02 -50.29
C GLU A 20 9.88 15.83 -48.97
N MET A 21 10.03 14.70 -48.28
CA MET A 21 9.32 14.44 -47.03
C MET A 21 9.83 15.33 -45.89
N PRO A 22 8.92 15.99 -45.14
CA PRO A 22 9.32 16.76 -43.97
C PRO A 22 10.09 15.92 -42.96
N LEU A 23 11.18 16.49 -42.42
CA LEU A 23 12.04 15.81 -41.45
C LEU A 23 11.24 15.29 -40.24
N GLN A 24 10.21 16.03 -39.81
CA GLN A 24 9.33 15.61 -38.72
C GLN A 24 8.57 14.33 -39.04
N ARG A 25 8.03 14.20 -40.26
CA ARG A 25 7.32 13.00 -40.73
C ARG A 25 8.27 11.82 -40.88
N VAL A 26 9.47 12.04 -41.44
CA VAL A 26 10.53 11.01 -41.53
C VAL A 26 10.90 10.48 -40.14
N LEU A 27 11.15 11.37 -39.18
CA LEU A 27 11.50 10.99 -37.82
C LEU A 27 10.34 10.24 -37.14
N HIS A 28 9.10 10.73 -37.28
CA HIS A 28 7.91 10.06 -36.76
C HIS A 28 7.76 8.63 -37.32
N ALA A 29 7.81 8.50 -38.63
CA ALA A 29 7.65 7.22 -39.31
C ALA A 29 8.74 6.23 -38.91
N LEU A 30 10.01 6.67 -38.93
CA LEU A 30 11.14 5.86 -38.51
C LEU A 30 11.04 5.44 -37.03
N GLY A 31 10.73 6.38 -36.14
CA GLY A 31 10.57 6.08 -34.72
C GLY A 31 9.43 5.09 -34.46
N THR A 32 8.34 5.18 -35.22
CA THR A 32 7.19 4.26 -35.11
C THR A 32 7.56 2.87 -35.57
N VAL A 33 8.17 2.73 -36.75
CA VAL A 33 8.62 1.44 -37.31
C VAL A 33 9.56 0.75 -36.33
N LEU A 34 10.50 1.48 -35.75
CA LEU A 34 11.47 0.95 -34.80
C LEU A 34 10.84 0.41 -33.51
N GLN A 35 9.65 0.89 -33.12
CA GLN A 35 8.91 0.34 -31.98
C GLN A 35 8.22 -0.99 -32.29
N LEU A 36 8.12 -1.39 -33.56
CA LEU A 36 7.46 -2.64 -33.98
C LEU A 36 8.31 -3.90 -33.79
N GLY A 37 9.55 -3.78 -33.30
CA GLY A 37 10.47 -4.91 -33.11
C GLY A 37 9.82 -6.12 -32.39
N PRO A 38 9.10 -5.92 -31.27
CA PRO A 38 8.31 -6.98 -30.62
C PRO A 38 7.33 -7.74 -31.53
N LEU A 39 6.64 -7.05 -32.45
CA LEU A 39 5.72 -7.67 -33.41
C LEU A 39 6.50 -8.45 -34.48
N VAL A 40 7.60 -7.88 -34.97
CA VAL A 40 8.49 -8.54 -35.94
C VAL A 40 9.05 -9.84 -35.36
N GLU A 41 9.49 -9.84 -34.10
CA GLU A 41 9.93 -11.05 -33.41
C GLU A 41 8.83 -12.12 -33.33
N LEU A 42 7.59 -11.73 -33.05
CA LEU A 42 6.45 -12.66 -33.01
C LEU A 42 6.15 -13.22 -34.41
N ASN A 43 6.18 -12.38 -35.45
CA ASN A 43 6.03 -12.80 -36.84
C ASN A 43 7.10 -13.83 -37.22
N THR A 44 8.37 -13.51 -36.98
CA THR A 44 9.51 -14.38 -37.29
C THR A 44 9.42 -15.72 -36.57
N ASN A 45 9.14 -15.71 -35.26
CA ASN A 45 8.99 -16.94 -34.48
C ASN A 45 7.83 -17.81 -34.99
N GLN A 46 6.72 -17.19 -35.44
CA GLN A 46 5.61 -17.94 -36.02
C GLN A 46 5.97 -18.53 -37.39
N ARG A 47 6.65 -17.80 -38.28
CA ARG A 47 7.06 -18.27 -39.62
C ARG A 47 8.01 -19.47 -39.57
N GLN A 48 8.79 -19.60 -38.50
CA GLN A 48 9.67 -20.76 -38.28
C GLN A 48 8.91 -22.06 -37.97
N LEU A 49 7.61 -22.01 -37.70
CA LEU A 49 6.81 -23.19 -37.39
C LEU A 49 6.42 -24.00 -38.65
N PRO A 50 6.39 -25.34 -38.56
CA PRO A 50 5.99 -26.17 -39.69
C PRO A 50 4.56 -25.85 -40.15
N ARG A 51 4.37 -25.71 -41.47
CA ARG A 51 3.07 -25.47 -42.13
C ARG A 51 2.43 -24.09 -41.88
N GLN A 52 3.20 -23.11 -41.38
CA GLN A 52 2.75 -21.71 -41.37
C GLN A 52 2.88 -21.08 -42.76
N GLN A 53 1.95 -20.18 -43.08
CA GLN A 53 2.04 -19.36 -44.29
C GLN A 53 3.18 -18.35 -44.15
N GLN A 54 3.76 -17.90 -45.28
CA GLN A 54 4.80 -16.87 -45.25
C GLN A 54 4.26 -15.54 -44.74
N GLU A 55 3.01 -15.22 -45.04
CA GLU A 55 2.28 -14.08 -44.48
C GLU A 55 1.50 -14.54 -43.25
N THR A 56 1.92 -14.07 -42.07
CA THR A 56 1.17 -14.33 -40.83
C THR A 56 0.26 -13.14 -40.52
N ALA A 57 -0.74 -13.34 -39.66
CA ALA A 57 -1.58 -12.22 -39.22
C ALA A 57 -0.80 -11.13 -38.45
N TRP A 58 0.39 -11.43 -37.92
CA TRP A 58 1.27 -10.40 -37.38
C TRP A 58 1.86 -9.50 -38.48
N MET A 59 2.04 -10.01 -39.70
CA MET A 59 2.48 -9.20 -40.83
C MET A 59 1.47 -8.09 -41.11
N HIS A 60 0.18 -8.41 -41.16
CA HIS A 60 -0.86 -7.39 -41.36
C HIS A 60 -0.86 -6.29 -40.30
N ASP A 61 -0.62 -6.63 -39.02
CA ASP A 61 -0.48 -5.62 -37.96
C ASP A 61 0.77 -4.75 -38.15
N ILE A 62 1.89 -5.34 -38.61
CA ILE A 62 3.12 -4.59 -38.92
C ILE A 62 2.88 -3.63 -40.09
N GLU A 63 2.21 -4.11 -41.14
CA GLU A 63 1.86 -3.31 -42.33
C GLU A 63 0.95 -2.15 -41.96
N GLU A 64 -0.10 -2.40 -41.17
CA GLU A 64 -1.03 -1.34 -40.74
C GLU A 64 -0.33 -0.32 -39.84
N ALA A 65 0.53 -0.75 -38.90
CA ALA A 65 1.30 0.16 -38.09
C ALA A 65 2.28 1.00 -38.92
N ALA A 66 2.92 0.41 -39.94
CA ALA A 66 3.82 1.11 -40.86
C ALA A 66 3.06 2.11 -41.74
N ARG A 67 1.86 1.77 -42.20
CA ARG A 67 0.97 2.68 -42.94
C ARG A 67 0.60 3.89 -42.10
N LEU A 68 0.14 3.67 -40.87
CA LEU A 68 -0.22 4.72 -39.91
C LEU A 68 1.01 5.55 -39.48
N ALA A 69 2.21 4.99 -39.54
CA ALA A 69 3.46 5.74 -39.30
C ALA A 69 3.70 6.84 -40.35
N TYR A 70 3.27 6.63 -41.61
CA TYR A 70 3.38 7.57 -42.72
C TYR A 70 2.22 8.56 -42.80
N LYS A 71 1.06 8.20 -42.24
CA LYS A 71 -0.14 9.03 -42.15
C LYS A 71 -0.51 9.33 -40.69
N PRO A 72 0.34 10.03 -39.91
CA PRO A 72 0.06 10.33 -38.51
C PRO A 72 -1.25 11.11 -38.30
N GLU A 73 -1.68 11.89 -39.28
CA GLU A 73 -2.99 12.55 -39.34
C GLU A 73 -4.18 11.59 -39.11
N GLU A 74 -4.08 10.32 -39.52
CA GLU A 74 -5.15 9.34 -39.24
C GLU A 74 -5.16 8.85 -37.78
N MET A 75 -4.07 9.09 -37.03
CA MET A 75 -3.91 8.67 -35.64
C MET A 75 -4.13 9.81 -34.64
N TYR A 76 -3.72 11.02 -35.02
CA TYR A 76 -3.73 12.21 -34.18
C TYR A 76 -4.79 13.18 -34.67
N ASP A 77 -5.49 13.83 -33.75
CA ASP A 77 -6.44 14.90 -34.07
C ASP A 77 -5.76 16.00 -34.90
N GLU A 78 -6.21 16.19 -36.16
CA GLU A 78 -5.66 17.12 -37.14
C GLU A 78 -5.54 18.55 -36.60
N ALA A 79 -6.39 18.94 -35.65
CA ALA A 79 -6.37 20.27 -35.06
C ALA A 79 -5.20 20.50 -34.08
N LYS A 80 -4.50 19.44 -33.63
CA LYS A 80 -3.53 19.48 -32.51
C LYS A 80 -2.08 19.29 -32.93
N ARG A 81 -1.79 18.87 -34.17
CA ARG A 81 -0.44 18.81 -34.75
C ARG A 81 -0.47 19.30 -36.19
N ASP A 82 0.24 20.39 -36.45
CA ASP A 82 0.47 20.90 -37.80
C ASP A 82 1.46 19.95 -38.50
N TRP A 83 0.94 19.00 -39.27
CA TRP A 83 1.74 18.13 -40.14
C TRP A 83 1.85 18.82 -41.49
N ASP A 84 3.05 19.27 -41.84
CA ASP A 84 3.32 19.92 -43.11
C ASP A 84 3.28 18.91 -44.29
N GLY A 85 2.78 19.35 -45.45
CA GLY A 85 2.80 18.58 -46.72
C GLY A 85 1.42 18.18 -47.27
N GLU A 86 1.39 17.76 -48.54
CA GLU A 86 0.20 17.16 -49.18
C GLU A 86 -0.08 15.76 -48.59
N GLU A 87 -1.34 15.29 -48.61
CA GLU A 87 -1.68 13.91 -48.27
C GLU A 87 -0.92 12.94 -49.18
N TYR A 88 -0.07 12.09 -48.60
CA TYR A 88 0.75 11.16 -49.34
C TYR A 88 -0.08 9.98 -49.88
N THR A 89 0.27 9.52 -51.07
CA THR A 89 -0.47 8.49 -51.81
C THR A 89 -0.18 7.09 -51.25
N ASP A 90 -1.14 6.17 -51.38
CA ASP A 90 -1.02 4.80 -50.85
C ASP A 90 0.16 4.00 -51.43
N GLY A 91 0.78 4.43 -52.53
CA GLY A 91 1.92 3.75 -53.15
C GLY A 91 3.29 4.10 -52.56
N GLU A 92 3.40 5.17 -51.77
CA GLU A 92 4.72 5.70 -51.32
C GLU A 92 5.30 4.98 -50.10
N TRP A 93 4.50 4.17 -49.38
CA TRP A 93 4.95 3.37 -48.24
C TRP A 93 5.12 1.87 -48.58
N GLU A 94 4.76 1.44 -49.79
CA GLU A 94 4.95 0.04 -50.25
C GLU A 94 6.39 -0.48 -50.11
N PRO A 95 7.46 0.31 -50.37
CA PRO A 95 8.83 -0.16 -50.16
C PRO A 95 9.10 -0.49 -48.68
N LEU A 96 8.62 0.37 -47.78
CA LEU A 96 8.73 0.13 -46.35
C LEU A 96 7.97 -1.13 -45.95
N GLN A 97 6.72 -1.29 -46.43
CA GLN A 97 5.90 -2.47 -46.17
C GLN A 97 6.62 -3.77 -46.47
N ARG A 98 7.28 -3.84 -47.64
CA ARG A 98 8.00 -5.05 -48.10
C ARG A 98 9.27 -5.31 -47.29
N ASP A 99 9.91 -4.25 -46.80
CA ASP A 99 11.25 -4.32 -46.25
C ASP A 99 11.35 -3.99 -44.74
N VAL A 100 10.23 -3.88 -43.99
CA VAL A 100 10.26 -3.62 -42.54
C VAL A 100 11.17 -4.62 -41.81
N GLU A 101 11.06 -5.92 -42.12
CA GLU A 101 11.93 -6.96 -41.54
C GLU A 101 13.40 -6.72 -41.91
N THR A 102 13.68 -6.41 -43.18
CA THR A 102 15.02 -6.07 -43.69
C THR A 102 15.60 -4.84 -42.97
N MET A 103 14.76 -3.85 -42.64
CA MET A 103 15.19 -2.70 -41.85
C MET A 103 15.59 -3.08 -40.43
N PHE A 104 14.89 -4.01 -39.79
CA PHE A 104 15.28 -4.52 -38.47
C PHE A 104 16.60 -5.31 -38.54
N ASP A 105 16.82 -6.08 -39.61
CA ASP A 105 18.07 -6.80 -39.84
C ASP A 105 19.27 -5.85 -40.07
N ILE A 106 19.06 -4.75 -40.82
CA ILE A 106 20.09 -3.74 -41.12
C ILE A 106 20.39 -2.87 -39.90
N LEU A 107 19.35 -2.37 -39.22
CA LEU A 107 19.52 -1.41 -38.13
C LEU A 107 19.93 -2.11 -36.84
N ASN A 108 19.50 -3.36 -36.60
CA ASN A 108 19.82 -4.15 -35.42
C ASN A 108 19.79 -3.33 -34.11
N TRP A 109 18.84 -2.40 -34.01
CA TRP A 109 18.71 -1.49 -32.88
C TRP A 109 17.77 -2.08 -31.85
N PRO A 110 18.21 -2.30 -30.60
CA PRO A 110 17.26 -2.61 -29.54
C PRO A 110 16.36 -1.38 -29.32
N ALA A 111 15.04 -1.61 -29.23
CA ALA A 111 14.04 -0.54 -29.07
C ALA A 111 14.34 0.42 -27.89
N SER A 112 15.07 -0.05 -26.87
CA SER A 112 15.55 0.74 -25.73
C SER A 112 16.56 1.83 -26.10
N ASP A 113 17.43 1.59 -27.09
CA ASP A 113 18.48 2.53 -27.48
C ASP A 113 17.92 3.71 -28.28
N ILE A 114 16.85 3.47 -29.04
CA ILE A 114 16.17 4.48 -29.86
C ILE A 114 15.42 5.45 -28.98
N ALA A 115 14.64 4.94 -28.01
CA ALA A 115 13.90 5.78 -27.06
C ALA A 115 14.82 6.66 -26.19
N ALA A 116 16.04 6.17 -25.86
CA ALA A 116 17.00 6.93 -25.06
C ALA A 116 17.71 8.05 -25.85
N LYS A 117 17.92 7.86 -27.16
CA LYS A 117 18.70 8.78 -28.01
C LYS A 117 17.85 9.74 -28.85
N PHE A 118 16.64 9.33 -29.21
CA PHE A 118 15.74 10.08 -30.06
C PHE A 118 14.42 10.35 -29.32
N ARG A 119 14.20 11.59 -28.89
CA ARG A 119 12.92 12.05 -28.33
C ARG A 119 11.91 12.33 -29.45
N ILE A 120 11.57 11.31 -30.21
CA ILE A 120 10.58 11.41 -31.29
C ILE A 120 9.23 11.02 -30.73
N ASP A 121 8.24 11.91 -30.89
CA ASP A 121 6.91 11.72 -30.37
C ASP A 121 6.09 10.77 -31.25
N THR A 122 6.26 9.47 -31.00
CA THR A 122 5.67 8.36 -31.77
C THR A 122 4.66 7.58 -30.94
N PRO A 123 3.66 6.94 -31.59
CA PRO A 123 2.74 6.06 -30.89
C PRO A 123 3.50 4.90 -30.26
N LYS A 124 3.11 4.54 -29.03
CA LYS A 124 3.73 3.43 -28.31
C LYS A 124 3.13 2.09 -28.75
N LEU A 125 3.93 1.03 -28.82
CA LEU A 125 3.42 -0.33 -28.98
C LEU A 125 3.19 -1.00 -27.63
N LEU A 126 1.93 -1.27 -27.32
CA LEU A 126 1.45 -2.02 -26.16
C LEU A 126 1.27 -3.47 -26.60
N ILE A 127 2.24 -4.31 -26.24
CA ILE A 127 2.19 -5.75 -26.50
C ILE A 127 2.78 -6.50 -25.31
N THR A 128 2.41 -7.78 -25.18
CA THR A 128 2.98 -8.65 -24.15
C THR A 128 4.50 -8.73 -24.24
N ARG A 129 5.18 -8.86 -23.10
CA ARG A 129 6.64 -9.05 -23.06
C ARG A 129 7.09 -10.43 -23.51
N TYR A 130 6.19 -11.41 -23.53
CA TYR A 130 6.49 -12.79 -23.88
C TYR A 130 6.45 -12.99 -25.39
N ARG A 131 7.36 -13.81 -25.92
CA ARG A 131 7.32 -14.29 -27.32
C ARG A 131 6.85 -15.74 -27.44
N HIS A 132 6.97 -16.48 -26.34
CA HIS A 132 6.61 -17.88 -26.22
C HIS A 132 5.70 -18.08 -25.02
N CYS A 133 4.82 -19.07 -25.09
CA CYS A 133 3.90 -19.37 -24.01
C CYS A 133 4.59 -20.14 -22.88
N PHE A 134 4.85 -19.50 -21.74
CA PHE A 134 5.43 -20.17 -20.56
C PHE A 134 4.47 -21.11 -19.82
N LEU A 135 3.16 -21.08 -20.15
CA LEU A 135 2.17 -21.98 -19.55
C LEU A 135 2.18 -23.38 -20.19
N CYS A 136 2.69 -23.50 -21.42
CA CYS A 136 2.78 -24.75 -22.13
C CYS A 136 4.19 -25.35 -21.95
N PRO A 137 4.33 -26.65 -21.63
CA PRO A 137 5.63 -27.28 -21.50
C PRO A 137 6.52 -27.18 -22.74
N SER A 138 5.91 -27.15 -23.92
CA SER A 138 6.62 -27.04 -25.20
C SER A 138 7.00 -25.61 -25.59
N ALA A 139 6.67 -24.61 -24.75
CA ALA A 139 6.92 -23.19 -24.99
C ALA A 139 6.64 -22.72 -26.44
N PRO A 140 5.44 -22.97 -27.01
CA PRO A 140 5.16 -22.62 -28.39
C PRO A 140 5.18 -21.09 -28.59
N PRO A 141 5.57 -20.61 -29.78
CA PRO A 141 5.44 -19.20 -30.15
C PRO A 141 4.00 -18.69 -29.97
N LEU A 142 3.87 -17.42 -29.63
CA LEU A 142 2.57 -16.76 -29.50
C LEU A 142 2.05 -16.29 -30.87
N TYR A 143 0.76 -16.47 -31.07
CA TYR A 143 0.04 -16.15 -32.30
C TYR A 143 -0.77 -14.87 -32.15
N HIS A 144 -1.07 -14.23 -33.28
CA HIS A 144 -1.98 -13.09 -33.33
C HIS A 144 -3.37 -13.45 -32.78
N ASN A 145 -3.92 -12.59 -31.92
CA ASN A 145 -5.30 -12.71 -31.47
C ASN A 145 -6.25 -11.98 -32.44
N LYS A 146 -7.45 -12.52 -32.65
CA LYS A 146 -8.42 -12.03 -33.67
C LYS A 146 -8.81 -10.54 -33.61
N THR A 147 -8.42 -9.82 -32.56
CA THR A 147 -8.74 -8.41 -32.35
C THR A 147 -7.99 -7.47 -33.30
N GLY A 148 -6.88 -7.89 -33.92
CA GLY A 148 -6.07 -7.00 -34.75
C GLY A 148 -5.26 -5.98 -33.94
N LEU A 149 -4.46 -5.19 -34.63
CA LEU A 149 -3.91 -3.94 -34.12
C LEU A 149 -5.04 -2.93 -33.87
N THR A 150 -5.09 -2.37 -32.67
CA THR A 150 -6.10 -1.36 -32.29
C THR A 150 -5.44 -0.13 -31.71
N THR A 151 -5.99 1.05 -31.98
CA THR A 151 -5.51 2.30 -31.37
C THR A 151 -6.23 2.54 -30.05
N VAL A 152 -5.46 2.78 -28.98
CA VAL A 152 -5.97 3.04 -27.63
C VAL A 152 -5.35 4.31 -27.04
N PRO A 153 -6.05 5.02 -26.13
CA PRO A 153 -5.45 6.14 -25.42
C PRO A 153 -4.44 5.66 -24.38
N LEU A 154 -3.29 6.34 -24.33
CA LEU A 154 -2.20 6.11 -23.39
C LEU A 154 -1.78 7.43 -22.75
N ILE A 155 -1.56 7.41 -21.43
CA ILE A 155 -0.73 8.40 -20.74
C ILE A 155 0.68 7.83 -20.61
N ASP A 156 1.65 8.47 -21.26
CA ASP A 156 3.02 7.96 -21.34
C ASP A 156 3.87 8.28 -20.09
N GLU A 157 5.13 7.85 -20.11
CA GLU A 157 6.13 8.10 -19.07
C GLU A 157 6.43 9.59 -18.81
N TYR A 158 6.01 10.48 -19.71
CA TYR A 158 6.17 11.94 -19.64
C TYR A 158 4.86 12.66 -19.30
N TYR A 159 3.85 11.92 -18.84
CA TYR A 159 2.54 12.43 -18.45
C TYR A 159 1.73 13.04 -19.61
N LYS A 160 2.00 12.62 -20.85
CA LYS A 160 1.29 13.10 -22.04
C LYS A 160 0.27 12.10 -22.52
N TRP A 161 -0.92 12.60 -22.88
CA TRP A 161 -1.91 11.84 -23.63
C TRP A 161 -1.46 11.65 -25.07
N LYS A 162 -1.53 10.41 -25.55
CA LYS A 162 -1.30 10.07 -26.95
C LYS A 162 -2.00 8.77 -27.35
N PRO A 163 -2.31 8.59 -28.65
CA PRO A 163 -2.66 7.28 -29.19
C PRO A 163 -1.48 6.31 -29.06
N ALA A 164 -1.82 5.05 -28.87
CA ALA A 164 -0.88 3.95 -28.83
C ALA A 164 -1.46 2.71 -29.51
N PHE A 165 -0.60 1.90 -30.12
CA PHE A 165 -0.99 0.65 -30.75
C PHE A 165 -1.11 -0.46 -29.71
N LEU A 166 -2.24 -1.13 -29.65
CA LEU A 166 -2.48 -2.30 -28.81
C LEU A 166 -2.53 -3.56 -29.68
N ALA A 167 -1.60 -4.46 -29.43
CA ALA A 167 -1.55 -5.79 -30.01
C ALA A 167 -1.72 -6.85 -28.92
N VAL A 168 -2.54 -7.87 -29.21
CA VAL A 168 -2.85 -8.94 -28.26
C VAL A 168 -2.42 -10.27 -28.84
N ALA A 169 -1.68 -11.06 -28.08
CA ALA A 169 -1.20 -12.36 -28.50
C ALA A 169 -2.03 -13.50 -27.87
N LYS A 170 -1.94 -14.69 -28.43
CA LYS A 170 -2.65 -15.89 -27.96
C LYS A 170 -1.78 -17.13 -28.15
N CYS A 171 -1.83 -18.06 -27.21
CA CYS A 171 -1.24 -19.38 -27.38
C CYS A 171 -2.20 -20.33 -28.13
N ASN A 172 -1.74 -21.04 -29.16
CA ASN A 172 -2.57 -22.05 -29.84
C ASN A 172 -2.68 -23.38 -29.06
N GLY A 173 -1.77 -23.66 -28.13
CA GLY A 173 -1.82 -24.85 -27.28
C GLY A 173 -2.81 -24.73 -26.13
N CYS A 174 -2.55 -23.83 -25.17
CA CYS A 174 -3.41 -23.64 -24.00
C CYS A 174 -4.53 -22.60 -24.20
N HIS A 175 -4.57 -21.93 -25.36
CA HIS A 175 -5.54 -20.88 -25.68
C HIS A 175 -5.51 -19.63 -24.79
N ALA A 176 -4.52 -19.50 -23.91
CA ALA A 176 -4.34 -18.31 -23.09
C ALA A 176 -4.10 -17.07 -23.96
N VAL A 177 -4.69 -15.95 -23.55
CA VAL A 177 -4.60 -14.66 -24.24
C VAL A 177 -3.66 -13.75 -23.46
N TYR A 178 -2.63 -13.25 -24.14
CA TYR A 178 -1.56 -12.43 -23.59
C TYR A 178 -1.80 -10.97 -23.96
N HIS A 179 -2.30 -10.22 -22.99
CA HIS A 179 -2.34 -8.76 -23.04
C HIS A 179 -1.00 -8.16 -22.57
N PRO A 180 -0.77 -6.86 -22.78
CA PRO A 180 0.44 -6.19 -22.30
C PRO A 180 0.65 -6.31 -20.78
N ASP A 181 -0.43 -6.25 -19.98
CA ASP A 181 -0.38 -6.19 -18.52
C ASP A 181 -0.89 -7.44 -17.81
N ARG A 182 -1.43 -8.43 -18.53
CA ARG A 182 -2.06 -9.62 -17.97
C ARG A 182 -2.19 -10.76 -18.97
N ILE A 183 -2.40 -11.97 -18.45
CA ILE A 183 -2.61 -13.19 -19.23
C ILE A 183 -3.91 -13.83 -18.80
N THR A 184 -4.86 -13.93 -19.72
CA THR A 184 -6.18 -14.53 -19.50
C THR A 184 -6.12 -16.02 -19.79
N LEU A 185 -6.39 -16.83 -18.77
CA LEU A 185 -6.45 -18.29 -18.85
C LEU A 185 -7.83 -18.75 -19.32
N VAL A 186 -7.87 -19.74 -20.20
CA VAL A 186 -9.13 -20.35 -20.63
C VAL A 186 -9.62 -21.31 -19.55
N GLY A 187 -10.87 -21.14 -19.11
CA GLY A 187 -11.49 -22.03 -18.13
C GLY A 187 -11.60 -23.45 -18.68
N THR A 188 -11.09 -24.43 -17.93
CA THR A 188 -11.28 -25.85 -18.23
C THR A 188 -12.68 -26.30 -17.85
N ARG A 189 -13.19 -27.38 -18.48
CA ARG A 189 -14.43 -28.02 -18.03
C ARG A 189 -14.13 -28.88 -16.81
N ARG A 190 -14.95 -28.77 -15.77
CA ARG A 190 -14.93 -29.69 -14.64
C ARG A 190 -15.48 -31.06 -15.06
N VAL A 191 -15.18 -32.08 -14.25
CA VAL A 191 -15.69 -33.46 -14.41
C VAL A 191 -17.23 -33.51 -14.35
N ASP A 192 -17.84 -32.59 -13.61
CA ASP A 192 -19.31 -32.42 -13.49
C ASP A 192 -19.96 -31.68 -14.69
N GLY A 193 -19.18 -31.33 -15.72
CA GLY A 193 -19.67 -30.62 -16.91
C GLY A 193 -19.78 -29.10 -16.76
N THR A 194 -19.54 -28.53 -15.58
CA THR A 194 -19.55 -27.08 -15.37
C THR A 194 -18.27 -26.43 -15.92
N ARG A 195 -18.39 -25.26 -16.57
CA ARG A 195 -17.22 -24.50 -17.03
C ARG A 195 -16.57 -23.80 -15.84
N MET A 196 -15.27 -24.03 -15.62
CA MET A 196 -14.53 -23.16 -14.69
C MET A 196 -14.59 -21.72 -15.19
N ARG A 197 -14.76 -20.78 -14.24
CA ARG A 197 -14.62 -19.36 -14.53
C ARG A 197 -13.20 -19.11 -15.05
N ARG A 198 -13.10 -18.28 -16.10
CA ARG A 198 -11.79 -17.81 -16.59
C ARG A 198 -11.09 -17.06 -15.46
N ARG A 199 -9.77 -17.20 -15.39
CA ARG A 199 -8.90 -16.50 -14.43
C ARG A 199 -7.83 -15.74 -15.20
N GLN A 200 -7.22 -14.75 -14.58
CA GLN A 200 -6.13 -13.99 -15.15
C GLN A 200 -4.89 -14.04 -14.25
N ILE A 201 -3.72 -14.01 -14.87
CA ILE A 201 -2.41 -13.78 -14.25
C ILE A 201 -2.08 -12.31 -14.52
N LEU A 202 -1.72 -11.54 -13.51
CA LEU A 202 -1.21 -10.18 -13.71
C LEU A 202 0.27 -10.25 -14.09
N ASP A 203 0.68 -9.57 -15.15
CA ASP A 203 2.11 -9.43 -15.46
C ASP A 203 2.70 -8.38 -14.51
N CYS A 204 3.48 -8.82 -13.53
CA CYS A 204 4.04 -7.93 -12.51
C CYS A 204 5.20 -7.07 -13.01
N HIS A 205 5.73 -7.35 -14.22
CA HIS A 205 6.84 -6.62 -14.82
C HIS A 205 6.44 -5.77 -16.03
N THR A 206 5.14 -5.66 -16.30
CA THR A 206 4.63 -4.77 -17.35
C THR A 206 5.02 -3.30 -17.10
N PRO A 207 5.41 -2.56 -18.15
CA PRO A 207 5.55 -1.10 -18.10
C PRO A 207 4.22 -0.36 -18.25
N TYR A 208 3.14 -1.03 -18.66
CA TYR A 208 1.83 -0.42 -18.89
C TYR A 208 0.74 -1.06 -18.03
N LEU A 209 -0.22 -0.26 -17.58
CA LEU A 209 -1.37 -0.71 -16.81
C LEU A 209 -2.65 -0.26 -17.51
N ARG A 210 -3.63 -1.17 -17.64
CA ARG A 210 -4.98 -0.79 -18.07
C ARG A 210 -5.78 -0.32 -16.86
N ILE A 211 -6.27 0.92 -16.90
CA ILE A 211 -6.95 1.56 -15.76
C ILE A 211 -8.43 1.86 -16.04
N SER A 212 -8.92 1.63 -17.26
CA SER A 212 -10.35 1.68 -17.58
C SER A 212 -10.74 0.58 -18.56
N LEU A 213 -11.83 -0.13 -18.25
CA LEU A 213 -12.43 -1.09 -19.17
C LEU A 213 -13.22 -0.36 -20.27
N THR A 214 -14.10 0.56 -19.88
CA THR A 214 -15.03 1.28 -20.76
C THR A 214 -14.32 2.17 -21.78
N ARG A 215 -13.34 2.98 -21.34
CA ARG A 215 -12.56 3.86 -22.23
C ARG A 215 -11.31 3.18 -22.79
N SER A 216 -11.04 1.93 -22.40
CA SER A 216 -9.80 1.22 -22.72
C SER A 216 -8.52 2.06 -22.50
N LEU A 217 -8.50 2.83 -21.40
CA LEU A 217 -7.40 3.74 -21.07
C LEU A 217 -6.21 2.99 -20.45
N TRP A 218 -5.03 3.28 -20.98
CA TRP A 218 -3.75 2.76 -20.50
C TRP A 218 -2.88 3.87 -19.92
N VAL A 219 -2.02 3.50 -18.98
CA VAL A 219 -1.02 4.41 -18.40
C VAL A 219 0.32 3.70 -18.31
N HIS A 220 1.40 4.45 -18.50
CA HIS A 220 2.73 3.99 -18.18
C HIS A 220 2.89 3.88 -16.65
N ARG A 221 3.61 2.86 -16.19
CA ARG A 221 3.75 2.53 -14.77
C ARG A 221 4.51 3.59 -13.97
N GLU A 222 5.32 4.43 -14.63
CA GLU A 222 5.93 5.60 -13.99
C GLU A 222 4.89 6.63 -13.51
N VAL A 223 3.73 6.75 -14.17
CA VAL A 223 2.62 7.58 -13.68
C VAL A 223 2.08 7.04 -12.35
N ALA A 224 1.88 5.73 -12.28
CA ALA A 224 1.45 5.05 -11.06
C ALA A 224 2.52 5.11 -9.95
N ARG A 225 3.80 5.06 -10.31
CA ARG A 225 4.92 5.26 -9.38
C ARG A 225 4.94 6.68 -8.81
N THR A 226 4.64 7.69 -9.64
CA THR A 226 4.48 9.07 -9.18
C THR A 226 3.31 9.21 -8.22
N GLN A 227 2.20 8.51 -8.47
CA GLN A 227 1.09 8.44 -7.52
C GLN A 227 1.53 7.82 -6.18
N GLU A 228 2.25 6.71 -6.20
CA GLU A 228 2.81 6.09 -4.98
C GLU A 228 3.70 7.07 -4.20
N ILE A 229 4.62 7.76 -4.88
CA ILE A 229 5.50 8.76 -4.28
C ILE A 229 4.67 9.90 -3.68
N ALA A 230 3.64 10.38 -4.37
CA ALA A 230 2.75 11.43 -3.89
C ALA A 230 1.94 10.98 -2.67
N THR A 231 1.45 9.75 -2.65
CA THR A 231 0.79 9.14 -1.50
C THR A 231 1.73 9.10 -0.29
N HIS A 232 3.00 8.77 -0.47
CA HIS A 232 3.97 8.74 0.63
C HIS A 232 4.43 10.14 1.08
N ARG A 233 4.76 11.03 0.13
CA ARG A 233 5.41 12.32 0.43
C ARG A 233 4.43 13.43 0.77
N PHE A 234 3.28 13.46 0.09
CA PHE A 234 2.29 14.52 0.21
C PHE A 234 1.01 14.06 0.90
N ARG A 235 0.92 12.77 1.27
CA ARG A 235 -0.33 12.15 1.78
C ARG A 235 -1.49 12.30 0.80
N ALA A 236 -1.18 12.35 -0.50
CA ALA A 236 -2.17 12.56 -1.54
C ALA A 236 -3.23 11.45 -1.49
N SER A 237 -4.49 11.85 -1.35
CA SER A 237 -5.64 10.97 -1.59
C SER A 237 -5.78 10.68 -3.08
N TRP A 238 -6.60 9.70 -3.45
CA TRP A 238 -6.89 9.41 -4.86
C TRP A 238 -7.51 10.62 -5.56
N LEU A 239 -8.51 11.26 -4.95
CA LEU A 239 -9.08 12.53 -5.45
C LEU A 239 -8.04 13.65 -5.54
N GLY A 240 -7.21 13.82 -4.50
CA GLY A 240 -6.18 14.87 -4.47
C GLY A 240 -5.12 14.69 -5.56
N PHE A 241 -4.71 13.45 -5.81
CA PHE A 241 -3.83 13.15 -6.94
C PHE A 241 -4.52 13.35 -8.28
N THR A 242 -5.80 13.00 -8.39
CA THR A 242 -6.60 13.21 -9.62
C THR A 242 -6.65 14.69 -9.99
N ASP A 243 -7.02 15.56 -9.05
CA ASP A 243 -7.10 17.01 -9.28
C ASP A 243 -5.72 17.61 -9.61
N PHE A 244 -4.68 17.19 -8.87
CA PHE A 244 -3.30 17.59 -9.18
C PHE A 244 -2.90 17.17 -10.60
N PHE A 245 -3.13 15.91 -10.96
CA PHE A 245 -2.69 15.36 -12.24
C PHE A 245 -3.39 16.04 -13.40
N ASN A 246 -4.72 16.18 -13.32
CA ASN A 246 -5.52 16.84 -14.34
C ASN A 246 -5.05 18.29 -14.53
N ARG A 247 -4.92 19.08 -13.47
CA ARG A 247 -4.50 20.49 -13.59
C ARG A 247 -3.04 20.66 -14.04
N ALA A 248 -2.16 19.75 -13.66
CA ALA A 248 -0.73 19.90 -13.94
C ALA A 248 -0.36 19.43 -15.35
N PHE A 249 -1.04 18.40 -15.86
CA PHE A 249 -0.61 17.70 -17.08
C PHE A 249 -1.68 17.60 -18.16
N ILE A 250 -2.96 17.82 -17.84
CA ILE A 250 -4.07 17.65 -18.77
C ILE A 250 -4.60 19.03 -19.17
N SER A 251 -4.49 19.36 -20.45
CA SER A 251 -4.96 20.63 -21.01
C SER A 251 -6.36 20.56 -21.62
N ASP A 252 -6.89 19.34 -21.77
CA ASP A 252 -8.13 19.05 -22.50
C ASP A 252 -9.13 18.40 -21.54
N GLU A 253 -10.24 19.09 -21.27
CA GLU A 253 -11.26 18.68 -20.29
C GLU A 253 -11.87 17.30 -20.64
N ASP A 254 -11.93 16.94 -21.93
CA ASP A 254 -12.46 15.63 -22.37
C ASP A 254 -11.54 14.45 -22.00
N ASN A 255 -10.27 14.74 -21.72
CA ASN A 255 -9.22 13.78 -21.38
C ASN A 255 -8.88 13.77 -19.88
N GLU A 256 -9.72 14.35 -19.02
CA GLU A 256 -9.51 14.28 -17.58
C GLU A 256 -9.61 12.85 -17.03
N LEU A 257 -8.70 12.53 -16.12
CA LEU A 257 -8.78 11.31 -15.33
C LEU A 257 -9.88 11.42 -14.29
N THR A 258 -10.63 10.34 -14.09
CA THR A 258 -11.57 10.24 -12.97
C THR A 258 -10.90 9.69 -11.72
N GLU A 259 -11.49 9.95 -10.54
CA GLU A 259 -11.00 9.37 -9.28
C GLU A 259 -10.99 7.83 -9.32
N GLU A 260 -12.00 7.21 -9.95
CA GLU A 260 -12.07 5.75 -10.11
C GLU A 260 -10.90 5.20 -10.94
N GLN A 261 -10.51 5.91 -12.01
CA GLN A 261 -9.36 5.54 -12.85
C GLN A 261 -8.05 5.66 -12.07
N VAL A 262 -7.89 6.72 -11.28
CA VAL A 262 -6.72 6.95 -10.42
C VAL A 262 -6.66 5.96 -9.26
N GLN A 263 -7.80 5.59 -8.68
CA GLN A 263 -7.90 4.51 -7.71
C GLN A 263 -7.52 3.17 -8.34
N LYS A 264 -8.05 2.85 -9.52
CA LYS A 264 -7.73 1.61 -10.24
C LYS A 264 -6.25 1.53 -10.57
N MET A 265 -5.64 2.65 -11.00
CA MET A 265 -4.20 2.76 -11.23
C MET A 265 -3.39 2.40 -9.98
N PHE A 266 -3.72 2.99 -8.83
CA PHE A 266 -3.06 2.69 -7.56
C PHE A 266 -3.18 1.21 -7.20
N ILE A 267 -4.39 0.66 -7.28
CA ILE A 267 -4.66 -0.74 -6.93
C ILE A 267 -3.90 -1.68 -7.86
N GLU A 268 -3.96 -1.48 -9.18
CA GLU A 268 -3.26 -2.33 -10.16
C GLU A 268 -1.73 -2.29 -9.99
N HIS A 269 -1.19 -1.10 -9.69
CA HIS A 269 0.25 -0.91 -9.44
C HIS A 269 0.69 -1.58 -8.14
N MET A 270 0.03 -1.24 -7.03
CA MET A 270 0.39 -1.76 -5.70
C MET A 270 0.11 -3.25 -5.59
N THR A 271 -0.92 -3.79 -6.26
CA THR A 271 -1.19 -5.22 -6.30
C THR A 271 -0.01 -5.97 -6.92
N ARG A 272 0.49 -5.53 -8.08
CA ARG A 272 1.66 -6.18 -8.73
C ARG A 272 2.91 -6.10 -7.87
N ARG A 273 3.12 -4.98 -7.19
CA ARG A 273 4.23 -4.86 -6.24
C ARG A 273 4.07 -5.82 -5.07
N LEU A 274 2.89 -5.89 -4.45
CA LEU A 274 2.63 -6.81 -3.34
C LEU A 274 2.78 -8.27 -3.77
N ILE A 275 2.37 -8.63 -4.98
CA ILE A 275 2.56 -9.99 -5.50
C ILE A 275 4.06 -10.35 -5.55
N ILE A 276 4.91 -9.44 -6.04
CA ILE A 276 6.37 -9.62 -6.07
C ILE A 276 6.93 -9.70 -4.65
N GLU A 277 6.62 -8.72 -3.80
CA GLU A 277 7.20 -8.60 -2.46
C GLU A 277 6.80 -9.76 -1.54
N HIS A 278 5.60 -10.31 -1.70
CA HIS A 278 5.14 -11.51 -0.97
C HIS A 278 5.58 -12.82 -1.64
N GLY A 279 6.25 -12.78 -2.80
CA GLY A 279 6.70 -13.97 -3.50
C GLY A 279 5.59 -14.87 -4.03
N ILE A 280 4.42 -14.31 -4.37
CA ILE A 280 3.22 -15.05 -4.78
C ILE A 280 2.92 -14.96 -6.28
N GLU A 281 3.89 -14.60 -7.12
CA GLU A 281 3.74 -14.46 -8.58
C GLU A 281 3.21 -15.74 -9.26
N ASP A 282 3.76 -16.88 -8.86
CA ASP A 282 3.39 -18.18 -9.43
C ASP A 282 2.01 -18.65 -8.96
N GLU A 283 1.54 -18.17 -7.81
CA GLU A 283 0.29 -18.62 -7.19
C GLU A 283 -0.90 -17.68 -7.44
N PHE A 284 -0.66 -16.38 -7.54
CA PHE A 284 -1.72 -15.38 -7.56
C PHE A 284 -2.48 -15.41 -8.88
N ARG A 285 -3.79 -15.63 -8.80
CA ARG A 285 -4.72 -15.64 -9.95
C ARG A 285 -5.97 -14.88 -9.57
N CYS A 286 -6.41 -13.94 -10.40
CA CYS A 286 -7.61 -13.15 -10.15
C CYS A 286 -8.70 -13.37 -11.21
N SER A 287 -9.88 -12.81 -10.97
CA SER A 287 -11.00 -12.81 -11.91
C SER A 287 -10.68 -11.96 -13.14
N VAL A 288 -11.14 -12.39 -14.33
CA VAL A 288 -10.88 -11.65 -15.59
C VAL A 288 -11.55 -10.28 -15.55
N ASP A 289 -10.80 -9.25 -15.95
CA ASP A 289 -11.28 -7.86 -16.01
C ASP A 289 -11.95 -7.42 -14.68
N ALA A 290 -11.36 -7.85 -13.56
CA ALA A 290 -11.86 -7.58 -12.21
C ALA A 290 -12.06 -6.07 -11.95
N SER A 291 -13.20 -5.73 -11.33
CA SER A 291 -13.40 -4.42 -10.73
C SER A 291 -12.36 -4.16 -9.63
N SER A 292 -12.15 -2.90 -9.26
CA SER A 292 -11.27 -2.53 -8.12
C SER A 292 -11.63 -3.33 -6.87
N GLU A 293 -12.92 -3.43 -6.54
CA GLU A 293 -13.36 -4.16 -5.34
C GLU A 293 -13.12 -5.68 -5.44
N THR A 294 -13.35 -6.27 -6.61
CA THR A 294 -13.10 -7.71 -6.82
C THR A 294 -11.62 -8.02 -6.67
N LEU A 295 -10.76 -7.22 -7.30
CA LEU A 295 -9.31 -7.38 -7.21
C LEU A 295 -8.81 -7.20 -5.77
N LEU A 296 -9.28 -6.17 -5.06
CA LEU A 296 -8.95 -5.97 -3.64
C LEU A 296 -9.33 -7.18 -2.79
N THR A 297 -10.52 -7.76 -3.03
CA THR A 297 -10.98 -8.95 -2.30
C THR A 297 -10.02 -10.12 -2.52
N GLU A 298 -9.71 -10.44 -3.78
CA GLU A 298 -8.86 -11.58 -4.12
C GLU A 298 -7.40 -11.41 -3.66
N VAL A 299 -6.89 -10.16 -3.61
CA VAL A 299 -5.57 -9.86 -3.04
C VAL A 299 -5.58 -10.03 -1.52
N LEU A 300 -6.58 -9.47 -0.82
CA LEU A 300 -6.67 -9.57 0.63
C LEU A 300 -6.96 -10.99 1.13
N GLU A 301 -7.59 -11.85 0.32
CA GLU A 301 -7.69 -13.28 0.61
C GLU A 301 -6.31 -13.96 0.72
N LYS A 302 -5.29 -13.44 0.02
CA LYS A 302 -3.92 -13.93 0.09
C LYS A 302 -3.09 -13.25 1.17
N LEU A 303 -3.27 -11.95 1.36
CA LEU A 303 -2.41 -11.15 2.26
C LEU A 303 -2.96 -11.00 3.69
N GLY A 304 -4.24 -11.31 3.88
CA GLY A 304 -4.98 -11.08 5.12
C GLY A 304 -5.86 -9.83 5.06
N ARG A 305 -7.11 -9.96 5.55
CA ARG A 305 -8.13 -8.90 5.52
C ARG A 305 -8.19 -8.09 6.82
N LEU A 306 -8.07 -8.76 7.96
CA LEU A 306 -8.19 -8.15 9.29
C LEU A 306 -6.83 -7.85 9.93
N CYS A 307 -5.80 -8.55 9.48
CA CYS A 307 -4.42 -8.37 9.85
C CYS A 307 -3.53 -8.74 8.68
N GLY A 308 -2.28 -8.29 8.70
CA GLY A 308 -1.30 -8.61 7.66
C GLY A 308 0.14 -8.42 8.15
N ILE A 309 1.06 -9.17 7.56
CA ILE A 309 2.51 -9.06 7.79
C ILE A 309 3.11 -8.30 6.60
N ILE A 310 3.97 -7.33 6.88
CA ILE A 310 4.68 -6.56 5.86
C ILE A 310 5.83 -7.43 5.30
N PRO A 311 5.92 -7.62 3.98
CA PRO A 311 6.87 -8.56 3.38
C PRO A 311 8.32 -8.18 3.67
N GLY A 312 9.15 -9.18 3.98
CA GLY A 312 10.56 -9.04 4.35
C GLY A 312 10.82 -8.41 5.72
N ALA A 313 9.80 -7.96 6.45
CA ALA A 313 10.00 -7.29 7.73
C ALA A 313 10.45 -8.23 8.85
N LEU A 314 10.02 -9.50 8.84
CA LEU A 314 10.42 -10.48 9.84
C LEU A 314 11.91 -10.86 9.73
N ASP A 315 12.49 -10.77 8.54
CA ASP A 315 13.91 -11.04 8.28
C ASP A 315 14.80 -9.82 8.53
N HIS A 316 14.22 -8.69 8.94
CA HIS A 316 14.95 -7.44 9.14
C HIS A 316 15.88 -7.53 10.37
N VAL A 317 17.15 -7.20 10.16
CA VAL A 317 18.15 -7.12 11.23
C VAL A 317 18.98 -5.84 11.06
N CYS A 318 19.06 -5.03 12.11
CA CYS A 318 19.97 -3.89 12.18
C CYS A 318 20.39 -3.58 13.61
N ASN A 319 21.46 -2.79 13.77
CA ASN A 319 22.02 -2.44 15.08
C ASN A 319 21.11 -1.56 15.95
N GLU A 320 19.99 -1.06 15.43
CA GLU A 320 19.03 -0.26 16.19
C GLU A 320 17.92 -1.14 16.81
N CYS A 321 17.62 -2.30 16.22
CA CYS A 321 16.62 -3.23 16.73
C CYS A 321 17.20 -4.55 17.24
N THR A 322 18.49 -4.79 17.02
CA THR A 322 19.21 -6.03 17.35
C THR A 322 20.57 -5.72 17.96
N HIS A 323 20.92 -6.40 19.05
CA HIS A 323 22.29 -6.40 19.57
C HIS A 323 22.63 -7.74 20.23
N GLU A 324 23.92 -7.98 20.51
CA GLU A 324 24.35 -9.17 21.24
C GLU A 324 23.77 -9.18 22.65
N LYS A 325 23.39 -10.36 23.13
CA LYS A 325 22.88 -10.54 24.48
C LYS A 325 23.90 -10.05 25.51
N ARG A 326 23.41 -9.25 26.45
CA ARG A 326 24.20 -8.60 27.49
C ARG A 326 23.96 -9.26 28.84
N TYR A 327 24.98 -9.21 29.68
CA TYR A 327 24.98 -9.79 31.02
C TYR A 327 25.33 -8.74 32.05
N PHE A 328 25.04 -9.04 33.33
CA PHE A 328 25.30 -8.12 34.43
C PHE A 328 26.78 -7.69 34.47
N SER A 329 27.69 -8.62 34.18
CA SER A 329 29.12 -8.36 34.07
C SER A 329 29.50 -7.30 33.04
N ASP A 330 28.74 -7.16 31.95
CA ASP A 330 29.03 -6.19 30.90
C ASP A 330 28.74 -4.76 31.39
N LEU A 331 27.68 -4.57 32.19
CA LEU A 331 27.37 -3.27 32.80
C LEU A 331 28.43 -2.85 33.82
N ILE A 332 28.92 -3.81 34.62
CA ILE A 332 30.03 -3.59 35.56
C ILE A 332 31.32 -3.26 34.81
N ALA A 333 31.63 -3.97 33.71
CA ALA A 333 32.80 -3.70 32.88
C ALA A 333 32.73 -2.32 32.22
N GLU A 334 31.53 -1.85 31.88
CA GLU A 334 31.28 -0.49 31.43
C GLU A 334 31.43 0.56 32.54
N GLY A 335 31.57 0.15 33.80
CA GLY A 335 31.76 1.03 34.95
C GLY A 335 30.47 1.72 35.40
N ILE A 336 29.32 1.08 35.20
CA ILE A 336 28.02 1.55 35.67
C ILE A 336 27.86 1.18 37.15
N ASP A 337 27.55 2.17 38.00
CA ASP A 337 27.22 1.91 39.40
C ASP A 337 25.77 1.42 39.54
N LEU A 338 25.61 0.12 39.83
CA LEU A 338 24.31 -0.54 39.96
C LEU A 338 23.74 -0.47 41.39
N ASN A 339 24.47 0.14 42.34
CA ASN A 339 24.03 0.31 43.73
C ASN A 339 23.32 1.65 43.99
N VAL A 340 23.35 2.57 43.03
CA VAL A 340 22.67 3.86 43.13
C VAL A 340 21.27 3.74 42.53
N ALA A 341 20.24 3.90 43.36
CA ALA A 341 18.88 4.11 42.88
C ALA A 341 18.84 5.47 42.14
N PHE A 342 19.01 5.45 40.83
CA PHE A 342 19.14 6.68 40.05
C PHE A 342 17.77 7.27 39.67
N ASP A 343 17.67 8.57 39.89
CA ASP A 343 16.61 9.47 39.45
C ASP A 343 16.87 9.80 37.96
N GLY A 344 15.99 9.32 37.06
CA GLY A 344 15.91 9.79 35.67
C GLY A 344 16.96 9.26 34.68
N VAL A 345 16.51 8.39 33.76
CA VAL A 345 17.19 8.21 32.47
C VAL A 345 17.12 9.53 31.70
N VAL A 346 18.26 10.08 31.26
CA VAL A 346 18.31 11.31 30.48
C VAL A 346 17.52 11.12 29.17
N GLY A 347 16.31 11.69 29.13
CA GLY A 347 15.31 11.48 28.08
C GLY A 347 13.86 11.75 28.50
N GLY A 348 13.61 11.89 29.81
CA GLY A 348 12.37 12.45 30.35
C GLY A 348 12.66 13.01 31.74
N GLN A 349 12.71 14.34 31.87
CA GLN A 349 12.65 14.97 33.19
C GLN A 349 11.25 14.73 33.74
N GLU A 350 11.11 13.89 34.77
CA GLU A 350 10.18 14.12 35.88
C GLU A 350 10.38 13.06 36.97
N THR A 351 10.47 13.56 38.20
CA THR A 351 10.81 12.87 39.45
C THR A 351 9.82 11.76 39.79
N ILE A 352 10.30 10.52 39.94
CA ILE A 352 9.51 9.44 40.56
C ILE A 352 9.89 9.39 42.04
N GLY A 353 8.96 9.81 42.89
CA GLY A 353 9.13 9.74 44.34
C GLY A 353 9.19 8.31 44.87
N ASN A 354 10.17 8.13 45.77
CA ASN A 354 10.40 7.05 46.74
C ASN A 354 10.81 5.65 46.26
N GLU A 355 11.93 5.23 46.86
CA GLU A 355 12.60 3.93 46.91
C GLU A 355 11.68 2.72 46.68
N ILE A 356 11.85 2.05 45.54
CA ILE A 356 11.31 0.71 45.29
C ILE A 356 12.50 -0.26 45.27
N GLN A 357 12.62 -1.09 46.32
CA GLN A 357 13.49 -2.27 46.26
C GLN A 357 12.90 -3.27 45.25
N GLN A 358 13.49 -3.34 44.05
CA GLN A 358 13.20 -4.41 43.12
C GLN A 358 13.62 -5.75 43.73
N PRO A 359 12.83 -6.83 43.57
CA PRO A 359 13.19 -8.13 44.12
C PRO A 359 14.52 -8.61 43.53
N ASN A 360 15.33 -9.21 44.40
CA ASN A 360 16.68 -9.67 44.08
C ASN A 360 16.58 -10.96 43.23
N LEU A 361 16.34 -10.80 41.93
CA LEU A 361 16.32 -11.91 40.98
C LEU A 361 17.77 -12.35 40.68
N PRO A 362 18.03 -13.67 40.56
CA PRO A 362 19.36 -14.15 40.19
C PRO A 362 19.80 -13.55 38.86
N HIS A 363 21.00 -12.98 38.84
CA HIS A 363 21.58 -12.38 37.64
C HIS A 363 21.91 -13.45 36.60
N GLN A 364 21.71 -13.12 35.31
CA GLN A 364 22.12 -13.99 34.22
C GLN A 364 23.65 -14.04 34.14
N GLU A 365 24.23 -15.24 34.18
CA GLU A 365 25.67 -15.44 34.05
C GLU A 365 26.09 -15.44 32.57
N ALA A 366 27.21 -14.79 32.27
CA ALA A 366 27.78 -14.79 30.93
C ALA A 366 28.29 -16.19 30.54
N PRO A 367 28.18 -16.58 29.26
CA PRO A 367 28.74 -17.83 28.79
C PRO A 367 30.28 -17.84 28.96
N PRO A 368 30.89 -19.02 29.14
CA PRO A 368 32.35 -19.15 29.19
C PRO A 368 33.06 -18.49 28.00
N PRO A 369 34.29 -17.98 28.19
CA PRO A 369 35.07 -17.37 27.10
C PRO A 369 35.20 -18.31 25.89
N GLY A 370 34.87 -17.81 24.70
CA GLY A 370 34.98 -18.56 23.43
C GLY A 370 33.67 -19.14 22.89
N ILE A 371 32.55 -19.02 23.63
CA ILE A 371 31.21 -19.33 23.12
C ILE A 371 30.58 -18.04 22.58
N GLU A 372 30.04 -18.11 21.35
CA GLU A 372 29.33 -16.97 20.75
C GLU A 372 28.07 -16.62 21.54
N ARG A 373 27.85 -15.31 21.71
CA ARG A 373 26.67 -14.79 22.41
C ARG A 373 25.46 -14.84 21.47
N PRO A 374 24.27 -15.21 21.96
CA PRO A 374 23.05 -15.06 21.16
C PRO A 374 22.73 -13.57 20.95
N TYR A 375 21.86 -13.28 19.99
CA TYR A 375 21.35 -11.93 19.75
C TYR A 375 19.97 -11.74 20.40
N VAL A 376 19.67 -10.50 20.78
CA VAL A 376 18.36 -10.09 21.26
C VAL A 376 17.76 -9.03 20.35
N GLN A 377 16.45 -9.08 20.17
CA GLN A 377 15.67 -8.14 19.38
C GLN A 377 14.47 -7.62 20.16
N MET A 378 14.08 -6.38 19.89
CA MET A 378 12.88 -5.76 20.44
C MET A 378 11.90 -5.32 19.35
N ALA A 379 10.66 -5.79 19.46
CA ALA A 379 9.52 -5.22 18.77
C ALA A 379 8.76 -4.26 19.69
N VAL A 380 8.02 -3.35 19.10
CA VAL A 380 7.17 -2.36 19.77
C VAL A 380 5.79 -2.45 19.13
N THR A 381 4.73 -2.37 19.90
CA THR A 381 3.35 -2.37 19.39
C THR A 381 2.52 -1.29 20.04
N ASP A 382 1.63 -0.68 19.25
CA ASP A 382 0.67 0.32 19.70
C ASP A 382 -0.50 0.46 18.71
N GLY A 383 -1.61 1.02 19.20
CA GLY A 383 -2.84 1.25 18.46
C GLY A 383 -2.98 2.68 17.95
N LYS A 384 -3.13 2.86 16.64
CA LYS A 384 -3.50 4.15 16.04
C LYS A 384 -4.99 4.26 15.79
N THR A 385 -5.58 5.42 16.07
CA THR A 385 -6.96 5.79 15.73
C THR A 385 -7.20 5.98 14.21
N LEU A 386 -6.64 5.10 13.38
CA LEU A 386 -6.96 5.00 11.96
C LEU A 386 -8.19 4.09 11.82
N LYS A 387 -9.28 4.62 11.26
CA LYS A 387 -10.61 4.00 11.37
C LYS A 387 -11.32 3.99 10.03
N TYR A 388 -12.20 3.00 9.85
CA TYR A 388 -13.22 3.00 8.80
C TYR A 388 -14.61 2.73 9.40
N ARG A 389 -15.66 2.99 8.62
CA ARG A 389 -17.04 2.84 9.07
C ARG A 389 -17.51 1.38 9.01
N ILE A 390 -18.21 0.96 10.05
CA ILE A 390 -18.84 -0.37 10.20
C ILE A 390 -20.31 -0.20 10.57
N CYS A 391 -21.06 -1.30 10.48
CA CYS A 391 -22.48 -1.35 10.80
C CYS A 391 -22.81 -0.70 12.17
N ALA A 392 -23.87 0.09 12.20
CA ALA A 392 -24.39 0.72 13.41
C ALA A 392 -25.06 -0.30 14.36
N TRP A 393 -25.53 -1.42 13.83
CA TRP A 393 -26.30 -2.40 14.58
C TRP A 393 -25.50 -3.01 15.74
N ARG A 394 -26.13 -3.01 16.92
CA ARG A 394 -25.62 -3.64 18.15
C ARG A 394 -26.77 -3.94 19.10
N THR A 395 -26.63 -5.01 19.87
CA THR A 395 -27.44 -5.33 21.05
C THR A 395 -26.54 -5.30 22.29
N ASP A 396 -27.06 -5.70 23.45
CA ASP A 396 -26.23 -5.90 24.65
C ASP A 396 -25.37 -7.17 24.55
N GLU A 397 -25.77 -8.13 23.72
CA GLU A 397 -25.11 -9.44 23.58
C GLU A 397 -24.23 -9.52 22.33
N GLU A 398 -24.58 -8.82 21.25
CA GLU A 398 -23.94 -8.94 19.96
C GLU A 398 -23.63 -7.59 19.32
N VAL A 399 -22.50 -7.54 18.62
CA VAL A 399 -22.00 -6.37 17.92
C VAL A 399 -21.69 -6.74 16.47
N CYS A 400 -22.38 -6.10 15.52
CA CYS A 400 -22.08 -6.32 14.11
C CYS A 400 -20.78 -5.61 13.72
N ARG A 401 -19.87 -6.37 13.10
CA ARG A 401 -18.61 -5.89 12.51
C ARG A 401 -18.68 -5.78 10.98
N GLY A 402 -19.88 -5.96 10.41
CA GLY A 402 -20.10 -5.99 8.98
C GLY A 402 -19.78 -4.65 8.30
N PRO A 403 -19.21 -4.68 7.08
CA PRO A 403 -18.97 -3.48 6.29
C PRO A 403 -20.29 -2.82 5.91
N LEU A 404 -20.29 -1.50 5.76
CA LEU A 404 -21.49 -0.77 5.31
C LEU A 404 -21.87 -1.19 3.90
N GLU A 405 -23.18 -1.28 3.63
CA GLU A 405 -23.66 -1.47 2.26
C GLU A 405 -23.44 -0.19 1.43
N ASN A 406 -23.65 0.97 2.04
CA ASN A 406 -23.38 2.27 1.44
C ASN A 406 -22.44 3.09 2.31
N TYR A 407 -21.19 3.26 1.88
CA TYR A 407 -20.16 3.98 2.63
C TYR A 407 -20.30 5.51 2.59
N SER A 408 -21.04 6.06 1.62
CA SER A 408 -21.21 7.51 1.48
C SER A 408 -22.02 8.09 2.64
N ASN A 409 -23.22 7.56 2.88
CA ASN A 409 -24.16 8.04 3.89
C ASN A 409 -24.94 6.92 4.61
N GLY A 410 -24.61 5.65 4.37
CA GLY A 410 -25.27 4.51 5.01
C GLY A 410 -24.88 4.30 6.48
N ARG A 411 -25.69 3.51 7.18
CA ARG A 411 -25.50 3.16 8.60
C ARG A 411 -25.39 1.66 8.85
N PHE A 412 -25.91 0.83 7.96
CA PHE A 412 -26.02 -0.61 8.18
C PHE A 412 -25.28 -1.40 7.09
N CYS A 413 -24.88 -2.62 7.44
CA CYS A 413 -24.41 -3.61 6.48
C CYS A 413 -25.58 -4.24 5.73
N LYS A 414 -25.28 -5.05 4.71
CA LYS A 414 -26.28 -5.77 3.92
C LYS A 414 -27.23 -6.62 4.79
N ASP A 415 -26.70 -7.32 5.79
CA ASP A 415 -27.50 -8.19 6.66
C ASP A 415 -28.42 -7.42 7.61
N HIS A 416 -28.12 -6.13 7.83
CA HIS A 416 -28.90 -5.24 8.68
C HIS A 416 -29.56 -4.11 7.87
N ALA A 417 -29.70 -4.26 6.55
CA ALA A 417 -30.23 -3.22 5.68
C ALA A 417 -31.66 -2.79 6.10
N GLU A 418 -32.48 -3.73 6.55
CA GLU A 418 -33.86 -3.49 6.99
C GLU A 418 -33.95 -2.55 8.21
N MET A 419 -32.89 -2.47 9.03
CA MET A 419 -32.82 -1.57 10.18
C MET A 419 -32.88 -0.09 9.80
N ILE A 420 -32.69 0.24 8.51
CA ILE A 420 -32.88 1.61 8.02
C ILE A 420 -34.31 2.10 8.22
N ASN A 421 -35.28 1.19 8.21
CA ASN A 421 -36.71 1.48 8.35
C ASN A 421 -37.20 1.40 9.80
N ILE A 422 -36.30 1.11 10.76
CA ILE A 422 -36.61 0.96 12.18
C ILE A 422 -36.02 2.16 12.95
N CYS A 423 -36.76 2.61 13.96
CA CYS A 423 -36.33 3.68 14.86
C CYS A 423 -34.91 3.42 15.37
N GLY A 424 -34.05 4.42 15.22
CA GLY A 424 -32.64 4.34 15.58
C GLY A 424 -32.36 4.34 17.08
N ILE A 425 -33.38 4.40 17.95
CA ILE A 425 -33.20 4.17 19.39
C ILE A 425 -33.08 2.67 19.63
N LYS A 426 -32.05 2.27 20.38
CA LYS A 426 -31.78 0.86 20.68
C LYS A 426 -32.98 0.26 21.42
N GLY A 427 -33.48 -0.88 20.92
CA GLY A 427 -34.60 -1.61 21.53
C GLY A 427 -36.00 -1.09 21.21
N CYS A 428 -36.17 -0.01 20.45
CA CYS A 428 -37.50 0.56 20.15
C CYS A 428 -38.36 -0.35 19.24
N GLY A 429 -37.80 -0.82 18.11
CA GLY A 429 -38.50 -1.71 17.16
C GLY A 429 -39.60 -1.08 16.31
N HIS A 430 -40.08 0.13 16.62
CA HIS A 430 -41.08 0.84 15.81
C HIS A 430 -40.52 1.35 14.48
N PRO A 431 -41.34 1.46 13.42
CA PRO A 431 -40.91 2.01 12.14
C PRO A 431 -40.52 3.49 12.24
N VAL A 432 -39.60 3.92 11.38
CA VAL A 432 -39.24 5.35 11.25
C VAL A 432 -40.39 6.15 10.64
N ILE A 433 -40.52 7.42 11.06
CA ILE A 433 -41.42 8.36 10.38
C ILE A 433 -40.79 8.79 9.05
N ILE A 434 -41.54 8.59 7.98
CA ILE A 434 -41.22 9.12 6.65
C ILE A 434 -42.19 10.28 6.39
N HIS A 435 -41.70 11.51 6.44
CA HIS A 435 -42.44 12.68 5.92
C HIS A 435 -42.03 12.96 4.48
N GLU A 436 -42.94 13.53 3.69
CA GLU A 436 -42.80 13.81 2.25
C GLU A 436 -41.50 14.55 1.86
N THR A 437 -40.85 15.24 2.80
CA THR A 437 -39.60 16.00 2.57
C THR A 437 -38.46 15.67 3.54
N LEU A 438 -38.69 14.88 4.60
CA LEU A 438 -37.70 14.60 5.64
C LEU A 438 -37.87 13.18 6.19
N SER A 439 -36.82 12.37 6.06
CA SER A 439 -36.70 11.11 6.79
C SER A 439 -36.20 11.40 8.20
N PHE A 440 -37.02 11.06 9.21
CA PHE A 440 -36.55 11.01 10.59
C PHE A 440 -35.89 9.64 10.82
N LEU A 441 -34.80 9.62 11.60
CA LEU A 441 -34.17 8.34 12.00
C LEU A 441 -34.90 7.70 13.19
N THR A 442 -36.10 8.17 13.53
CA THR A 442 -36.87 7.80 14.73
C THR A 442 -38.35 7.57 14.40
N CYS A 443 -39.06 6.89 15.30
CA CYS A 443 -40.53 6.82 15.29
C CYS A 443 -41.15 8.14 15.80
N ASP A 444 -42.47 8.13 15.98
CA ASP A 444 -43.34 9.24 16.42
C ASP A 444 -43.33 9.54 17.92
N LEU A 445 -42.56 8.78 18.70
CA LEU A 445 -42.37 9.07 20.12
C LEU A 445 -41.59 10.37 20.31
N GLU A 446 -42.19 11.33 21.01
CA GLU A 446 -41.62 12.66 21.26
C GLU A 446 -40.22 12.60 21.88
N GLU A 447 -39.99 11.65 22.81
CA GLU A 447 -38.69 11.45 23.44
C GLU A 447 -37.61 11.01 22.43
N HIS A 448 -37.95 10.12 21.50
CA HIS A 448 -37.01 9.66 20.47
C HIS A 448 -36.67 10.79 19.50
N ILE A 449 -37.68 11.57 19.09
CA ILE A 449 -37.50 12.76 18.26
C ILE A 449 -36.62 13.79 18.97
N ALA A 450 -36.85 14.03 20.26
CA ALA A 450 -36.05 14.95 21.08
C ALA A 450 -34.58 14.49 21.14
N THR A 451 -34.33 13.19 21.35
CA THR A 451 -32.99 12.61 21.36
C THR A 451 -32.31 12.76 19.99
N TYR A 452 -33.02 12.50 18.88
CA TYR A 452 -32.46 12.71 17.54
C TYR A 452 -32.18 14.17 17.24
N ASN A 453 -33.05 15.10 17.65
CA ASN A 453 -32.83 16.54 17.46
C ASN A 453 -31.64 17.06 18.28
N ARG A 454 -31.46 16.56 19.50
CA ARG A 454 -30.29 16.86 20.35
C ARG A 454 -29.01 16.31 19.74
N TRP A 455 -29.03 15.07 19.26
CA TRP A 455 -27.92 14.50 18.50
C TRP A 455 -27.61 15.35 17.26
N LYS A 456 -28.65 15.67 16.47
CA LYS A 456 -28.51 16.48 15.25
C LYS A 456 -27.96 17.86 15.56
N SER A 457 -28.34 18.54 16.64
CA SER A 457 -27.80 19.86 16.97
C SER A 457 -26.31 19.82 17.35
N ARG A 458 -25.87 18.76 18.04
CA ARG A 458 -24.45 18.51 18.36
C ARG A 458 -23.61 18.27 17.10
N PHE A 459 -24.14 17.55 16.11
CA PHE A 459 -23.40 17.17 14.89
C PHE A 459 -23.66 18.07 13.65
N ALA A 460 -24.76 18.81 13.59
CA ALA A 460 -25.05 19.81 12.56
C ALA A 460 -24.29 21.12 12.80
N SER A 461 -23.81 21.35 14.03
CA SER A 461 -23.04 22.53 14.43
C SER A 461 -21.53 22.39 14.20
N ALA A 462 -21.10 21.67 13.16
CA ALA A 462 -19.80 21.89 12.53
C ALA A 462 -19.87 23.14 11.63
N ASP A 463 -20.33 24.24 12.22
CA ASP A 463 -20.40 25.53 11.56
C ASP A 463 -18.97 26.00 11.30
N ILE A 464 -18.67 26.31 10.04
CA ILE A 464 -17.37 26.77 9.54
C ILE A 464 -16.84 27.96 10.35
N HIS A 465 -17.74 28.68 11.03
CA HIS A 465 -17.43 29.78 11.95
C HIS A 465 -16.79 29.36 13.28
N LYS A 466 -17.08 28.17 13.83
CA LYS A 466 -16.40 27.64 15.03
C LYS A 466 -15.01 27.11 14.69
N VAL A 467 -14.87 26.44 13.55
CA VAL A 467 -13.57 26.00 13.01
C VAL A 467 -12.68 27.20 12.69
N ARG A 468 -13.21 28.26 12.06
CA ARG A 468 -12.48 29.53 11.87
C ARG A 468 -12.11 30.23 13.19
N ARG A 469 -12.92 30.09 14.24
CA ARG A 469 -12.60 30.62 15.58
C ARG A 469 -11.48 29.83 16.27
N ALA A 470 -11.46 28.50 16.12
CA ALA A 470 -10.38 27.65 16.61
C ALA A 470 -9.05 27.91 15.86
N ILE A 471 -9.12 28.07 14.54
CA ILE A 471 -7.95 28.44 13.70
C ILE A 471 -7.43 29.84 14.06
N ARG A 472 -8.31 30.82 14.34
CA ARG A 472 -7.90 32.14 14.82
C ARG A 472 -7.26 32.11 16.21
N LYS A 473 -7.67 31.19 17.09
CA LYS A 473 -7.03 30.98 18.41
C LYS A 473 -5.67 30.28 18.31
N GLN A 474 -5.40 29.55 17.23
CA GLN A 474 -4.13 28.84 17.02
C GLN A 474 -3.01 29.75 16.47
N ALA A 475 -3.28 31.05 16.26
CA ALA A 475 -2.31 32.04 15.79
C ALA A 475 -1.55 32.77 16.93
N GLU A 476 -1.82 32.49 18.21
CA GLU A 476 -1.07 33.08 19.34
C GLU A 476 -0.13 32.05 19.98
N TRP A 477 1.08 31.96 19.42
CA TRP A 477 2.21 31.21 19.98
C TRP A 477 2.94 32.05 21.04
N LEU A 478 2.37 32.17 22.25
CA LEU A 478 3.11 32.52 23.46
C LEU A 478 2.57 31.69 24.64
N PRO A 479 3.45 31.11 25.48
CA PRO A 479 3.01 30.37 26.65
C PRO A 479 2.50 31.37 27.70
N LYS A 480 1.21 31.28 28.04
CA LYS A 480 0.68 31.89 29.27
C LYS A 480 0.23 30.78 30.21
N ASN A 481 0.68 30.91 31.46
CA ASN A 481 0.46 29.99 32.57
C ASN A 481 -1.01 29.57 32.70
N LYS A 482 -1.19 28.26 32.93
CA LYS A 482 -2.46 27.64 33.30
C LYS A 482 -2.94 28.17 34.64
N GLU A 483 -3.94 29.03 34.62
CA GLU A 483 -5.04 29.02 35.60
C GLU A 483 -6.32 29.32 34.82
N ALA A 484 -6.94 28.26 34.31
CA ALA A 484 -8.30 28.33 33.77
C ALA A 484 -9.20 27.59 34.75
N ASN A 485 -9.98 28.37 35.49
CA ASN A 485 -11.16 27.88 36.19
C ASN A 485 -11.99 27.04 35.22
N LEU A 486 -12.21 25.78 35.58
CA LEU A 486 -13.20 24.93 34.95
C LEU A 486 -14.55 25.41 35.48
N ASP A 487 -15.37 25.98 34.61
CA ASP A 487 -16.77 26.28 34.94
C ASP A 487 -17.48 24.96 35.29
N GLU A 488 -17.95 24.88 36.53
CA GLU A 488 -18.61 23.75 37.22
C GLU A 488 -20.08 23.54 36.79
N ASP A 489 -20.45 23.83 35.54
CA ASP A 489 -21.87 23.88 35.14
C ASP A 489 -22.17 22.96 33.96
N ASP A 490 -22.19 21.63 34.20
CA ASP A 490 -22.98 20.67 33.39
C ASP A 490 -23.12 19.26 34.02
N GLN A 491 -23.31 19.14 35.35
CA GLN A 491 -23.57 17.84 36.02
C GLN A 491 -25.06 17.60 36.32
N LEU A 492 -25.89 17.62 35.27
CA LEU A 492 -27.13 16.84 35.26
C LEU A 492 -26.98 15.76 34.18
N GLU A 493 -26.44 14.60 34.57
CA GLU A 493 -26.45 13.39 33.75
C GLU A 493 -27.89 12.94 33.55
N VAL A 494 -28.55 13.44 32.50
CA VAL A 494 -29.72 12.77 31.94
C VAL A 494 -29.17 11.56 31.17
N GLU A 495 -29.48 10.35 31.60
CA GLU A 495 -29.17 9.12 30.86
C GLU A 495 -29.67 9.26 29.42
N GLU A 496 -28.74 9.48 28.50
CA GLU A 496 -29.06 9.71 27.10
C GLU A 496 -29.36 8.36 26.45
N LEU A 497 -30.55 8.20 25.86
CA LEU A 497 -30.96 6.94 25.23
C LEU A 497 -29.91 6.46 24.21
N GLU A 498 -29.50 5.20 24.32
CA GLU A 498 -28.57 4.60 23.37
C GLU A 498 -29.18 4.57 21.95
N HIS A 499 -28.38 4.92 20.95
CA HIS A 499 -28.88 5.10 19.58
C HIS A 499 -27.94 4.58 18.49
N MET A 500 -28.50 4.33 17.30
CA MET A 500 -27.87 3.87 16.06
C MET A 500 -28.03 4.91 14.93
N PHE A 501 -28.06 6.21 15.27
CA PHE A 501 -28.24 7.31 14.32
C PHE A 501 -27.07 7.49 13.34
N ARG A 502 -25.91 6.89 13.61
CA ARG A 502 -24.75 6.91 12.72
C ARG A 502 -24.10 5.53 12.64
N ALA A 503 -23.42 5.29 11.52
CA ALA A 503 -22.47 4.20 11.41
C ALA A 503 -21.46 4.24 12.56
N ARG A 504 -21.07 3.07 13.04
CA ARG A 504 -19.97 2.93 13.98
C ARG A 504 -18.65 3.00 13.23
N THR A 505 -17.56 3.03 13.97
CA THR A 505 -16.20 2.90 13.41
C THR A 505 -15.47 1.78 14.13
N THR A 506 -14.43 1.25 13.50
CA THR A 506 -13.42 0.48 14.22
C THR A 506 -12.78 1.31 15.34
N TYR A 507 -12.13 0.63 16.29
CA TYR A 507 -11.49 1.26 17.44
C TYR A 507 -10.11 1.80 17.07
N CYS A 508 -9.23 0.93 16.55
CA CYS A 508 -7.90 1.32 16.12
C CYS A 508 -7.33 0.34 15.08
N LEU A 509 -6.29 0.78 14.37
CA LEU A 509 -5.34 -0.07 13.68
C LEU A 509 -4.19 -0.35 14.66
N GLN A 510 -4.09 -1.57 15.16
CA GLN A 510 -2.94 -2.03 15.92
C GLN A 510 -1.76 -2.25 14.97
N THR A 511 -0.59 -1.72 15.32
CA THR A 511 0.65 -1.89 14.55
C THR A 511 1.73 -2.54 15.40
N VAL A 512 2.61 -3.29 14.74
CA VAL A 512 3.81 -3.88 15.34
C VAL A 512 4.99 -3.51 14.47
N GLN A 513 6.07 -3.05 15.07
CA GLN A 513 7.28 -2.60 14.38
C GLN A 513 8.52 -3.00 15.18
N TRP A 514 9.67 -3.09 14.51
CA TRP A 514 10.95 -3.22 15.18
C TRP A 514 11.32 -1.92 15.92
N ALA A 515 12.18 -2.00 16.93
CA ALA A 515 12.69 -0.83 17.66
C ALA A 515 13.49 0.16 16.78
N CYS A 516 13.80 -0.17 15.52
CA CYS A 516 14.36 0.75 14.51
C CYS A 516 13.27 1.50 13.71
N GLY A 517 11.99 1.16 13.91
CA GLY A 517 10.83 1.74 13.23
C GLY A 517 10.38 1.01 11.97
N VAL A 518 11.01 -0.12 11.61
CA VAL A 518 10.57 -0.95 10.47
C VAL A 518 9.25 -1.64 10.83
N PRO A 519 8.13 -1.39 10.11
CA PRO A 519 6.84 -1.99 10.40
C PRO A 519 6.86 -3.49 10.05
N ILE A 520 6.35 -4.31 10.97
CA ILE A 520 6.30 -5.78 10.87
C ILE A 520 4.92 -6.23 10.44
N GLY A 521 3.87 -5.71 11.08
CA GLY A 521 2.52 -6.16 10.83
C GLY A 521 1.48 -5.23 11.44
N TRP A 522 0.22 -5.48 11.10
CA TRP A 522 -0.91 -4.70 11.56
C TRP A 522 -2.15 -5.56 11.77
N GLY A 523 -3.08 -5.10 12.59
CA GLY A 523 -4.37 -5.73 12.86
C GLY A 523 -5.47 -4.71 13.18
N ILE A 524 -6.71 -5.02 12.83
CA ILE A 524 -7.87 -4.16 13.08
C ILE A 524 -8.51 -4.53 14.42
N CYS A 525 -8.59 -3.56 15.32
CA CYS A 525 -9.35 -3.66 16.57
C CYS A 525 -10.72 -3.00 16.40
N PHE A 526 -11.81 -3.71 16.71
CA PHE A 526 -13.16 -3.23 16.41
C PHE A 526 -13.79 -2.41 17.55
N GLU A 527 -13.92 -2.99 18.75
CA GLU A 527 -14.62 -2.34 19.87
C GLU A 527 -13.66 -1.74 20.89
N SER A 528 -12.52 -2.38 21.08
CA SER A 528 -11.49 -1.96 22.02
C SER A 528 -10.15 -2.50 21.55
N GLU A 529 -9.09 -1.92 22.07
CA GLU A 529 -7.76 -2.51 22.00
C GLU A 529 -7.59 -3.47 23.19
N SER A 530 -8.16 -4.67 23.05
CA SER A 530 -8.20 -5.67 24.11
C SER A 530 -6.94 -6.55 24.12
N PRO A 531 -6.50 -7.04 25.29
CA PRO A 531 -5.40 -8.00 25.38
C PRO A 531 -5.54 -9.22 24.47
N THR A 532 -6.77 -9.72 24.29
CA THR A 532 -7.06 -10.84 23.40
C THR A 532 -6.73 -10.52 21.94
N GLN A 533 -7.22 -9.38 21.41
CA GLN A 533 -6.97 -9.01 20.01
C GLN A 533 -5.48 -8.73 19.74
N VAL A 534 -4.78 -8.12 20.72
CA VAL A 534 -3.33 -7.92 20.61
C VAL A 534 -2.58 -9.25 20.66
N TYR A 535 -2.97 -10.17 21.56
CA TYR A 535 -2.41 -11.52 21.59
C TYR A 535 -2.60 -12.26 20.26
N ASP A 536 -3.81 -12.22 19.70
CA ASP A 536 -4.12 -12.88 18.42
C ASP A 536 -3.28 -12.30 17.27
N LEU A 537 -3.05 -10.98 17.25
CA LEU A 537 -2.14 -10.35 16.30
C LEU A 537 -0.69 -10.82 16.48
N LEU A 538 -0.19 -10.88 17.72
CA LEU A 538 1.16 -11.37 18.00
C LEU A 538 1.33 -12.84 17.61
N GLN A 539 0.31 -13.67 17.86
CA GLN A 539 0.29 -15.07 17.48
C GLN A 539 0.17 -15.27 15.96
N PHE A 540 -0.51 -14.36 15.25
CA PHE A 540 -0.55 -14.33 13.79
C PHE A 540 0.83 -13.98 13.19
N ILE A 541 1.52 -12.98 13.75
CA ILE A 541 2.86 -12.56 13.29
C ILE A 541 3.92 -13.61 13.63
N TRP A 542 3.91 -14.15 14.85
CA TRP A 542 4.90 -15.11 15.35
C TRP A 542 4.23 -16.38 15.89
N PRO A 543 3.79 -17.27 15.00
CA PRO A 543 3.11 -18.49 15.41
C PRO A 543 4.05 -19.46 16.16
N ASN A 544 5.33 -19.48 15.77
CA ASN A 544 6.36 -20.38 16.29
C ASN A 544 7.30 -19.67 17.27
N LYS A 545 8.00 -20.44 18.11
CA LYS A 545 8.87 -19.91 19.17
C LYS A 545 10.15 -19.27 18.62
N GLU A 546 10.69 -19.82 17.54
CA GLU A 546 12.01 -19.50 17.00
C GLU A 546 12.07 -18.12 16.35
N GLY A 547 10.94 -17.59 15.86
CA GLY A 547 10.86 -16.29 15.20
C GLY A 547 10.53 -15.14 16.15
N ARG A 548 10.26 -15.39 17.43
CA ARG A 548 9.77 -14.37 18.35
C ARG A 548 10.89 -13.42 18.78
N PRO A 549 10.58 -12.12 18.94
CA PRO A 549 11.52 -11.21 19.57
C PRO A 549 11.72 -11.57 21.04
N ALA A 550 12.91 -11.29 21.56
CA ALA A 550 13.22 -11.44 22.97
C ALA A 550 12.38 -10.48 23.83
N PHE A 551 12.07 -9.30 23.28
CA PHE A 551 11.30 -8.25 23.94
C PHE A 551 10.18 -7.70 23.06
N ILE A 552 9.02 -7.45 23.68
CA ILE A 552 7.93 -6.68 23.08
C ILE A 552 7.56 -5.53 24.01
N ALA A 553 7.68 -4.30 23.52
CA ALA A 553 7.24 -3.10 24.21
C ALA A 553 5.78 -2.78 23.85
N TYR A 554 4.93 -2.57 24.86
CA TYR A 554 3.50 -2.29 24.71
C TYR A 554 2.96 -1.48 25.90
N ASP A 555 2.10 -0.48 25.67
CA ASP A 555 1.54 0.38 26.72
C ASP A 555 0.78 -0.43 27.81
N LYS A 556 0.00 -1.44 27.40
CA LYS A 556 -0.79 -2.32 28.25
C LYS A 556 -0.13 -3.70 28.40
N ALA A 557 1.20 -3.78 28.32
CA ALA A 557 1.95 -5.02 28.49
C ALA A 557 1.59 -5.78 29.78
N CYS A 558 1.35 -5.09 30.90
CA CYS A 558 0.94 -5.75 32.14
C CYS A 558 -0.42 -6.46 32.03
N LYS A 559 -1.39 -5.84 31.34
CA LYS A 559 -2.72 -6.43 31.10
C LYS A 559 -2.62 -7.62 30.13
N LEU A 560 -1.77 -7.50 29.11
CA LEU A 560 -1.47 -8.59 28.19
C LEU A 560 -0.80 -9.77 28.90
N LEU A 561 0.20 -9.50 29.74
CA LEU A 561 0.88 -10.53 30.51
C LEU A 561 -0.07 -11.20 31.51
N ALA A 562 -0.89 -10.44 32.22
CA ALA A 562 -1.92 -11.00 33.10
C ALA A 562 -2.90 -11.90 32.34
N HIS A 563 -3.32 -11.48 31.13
CA HIS A 563 -4.15 -12.29 30.25
C HIS A 563 -3.46 -13.59 29.84
N ILE A 564 -2.18 -13.55 29.45
CA ILE A 564 -1.38 -14.73 29.10
C ILE A 564 -1.23 -15.67 30.32
N MET A 565 -0.98 -15.14 31.52
CA MET A 565 -0.85 -15.95 32.75
C MET A 565 -2.15 -16.65 33.11
N ALA A 566 -3.29 -16.00 32.89
CA ALA A 566 -4.60 -16.58 33.18
C ALA A 566 -4.97 -17.75 32.25
N HIS A 567 -4.33 -17.87 31.08
CA HIS A 567 -4.67 -18.84 30.03
C HIS A 567 -3.50 -19.80 29.77
N GLU A 568 -3.61 -21.05 30.21
CA GLU A 568 -2.52 -22.03 30.15
C GLU A 568 -1.98 -22.24 28.73
N GLU A 569 -2.86 -22.27 27.73
CA GLU A 569 -2.52 -22.44 26.33
C GLU A 569 -1.67 -21.30 25.76
N LYS A 570 -1.64 -20.14 26.42
CA LYS A 570 -0.90 -18.94 25.98
C LYS A 570 0.45 -18.79 26.66
N ARG A 571 0.69 -19.51 27.77
CA ARG A 571 1.88 -19.34 28.63
C ARG A 571 3.20 -19.62 27.92
N HIS A 572 3.20 -20.41 26.84
CA HIS A 572 4.38 -20.65 26.01
C HIS A 572 5.05 -19.37 25.46
N TRP A 573 4.36 -18.22 25.47
CA TRP A 573 4.95 -16.92 25.12
C TRP A 573 6.02 -16.43 26.09
N ILE A 574 5.88 -16.71 27.40
CA ILE A 574 6.82 -16.20 28.41
C ILE A 574 8.16 -16.96 28.41
N GLU A 575 8.20 -18.11 27.75
CA GLU A 575 9.43 -18.90 27.61
C GLU A 575 10.44 -18.22 26.68
N THR A 576 9.95 -17.44 25.71
CA THR A 576 10.76 -16.84 24.64
C THR A 576 10.79 -15.33 24.69
N THR A 577 9.74 -14.69 25.21
CA THR A 577 9.51 -13.26 25.04
C THR A 577 9.14 -12.60 26.36
N ARG A 578 9.78 -11.48 26.66
CA ARG A 578 9.43 -10.60 27.78
C ARG A 578 8.63 -9.41 27.29
N PHE A 579 7.54 -9.10 28.00
CA PHE A 579 6.65 -7.98 27.69
C PHE A 579 6.98 -6.79 28.58
N VAL A 580 7.50 -5.72 27.99
CA VAL A 580 7.87 -4.49 28.72
C VAL A 580 6.83 -3.39 28.48
N VAL A 581 6.52 -2.62 29.52
CA VAL A 581 5.64 -1.45 29.38
C VAL A 581 6.40 -0.33 28.71
N ASP A 582 5.77 0.39 27.78
CA ASP A 582 6.40 1.59 27.22
C ASP A 582 6.76 2.59 28.33
N SER A 583 7.93 3.20 28.22
CA SER A 583 8.52 3.90 29.36
C SER A 583 7.79 5.17 29.78
N TRP A 584 7.03 5.81 28.89
CA TRP A 584 6.19 6.95 29.28
C TRP A 584 4.98 6.49 30.09
N HIS A 585 4.39 5.35 29.71
CA HIS A 585 3.25 4.77 30.40
C HIS A 585 3.62 4.18 31.76
N TYR A 586 4.83 3.62 31.90
CA TYR A 586 5.29 3.00 33.15
C TYR A 586 5.22 3.94 34.37
N ILE A 587 5.39 5.27 34.17
CA ILE A 587 5.32 6.29 35.24
C ILE A 587 3.96 6.26 35.95
N ASN A 588 2.90 5.92 35.24
CA ASN A 588 1.53 5.90 35.76
C ASN A 588 1.14 4.55 36.40
N HIS A 589 2.04 3.58 36.44
CA HIS A 589 1.75 2.28 37.04
C HIS A 589 1.98 2.30 38.55
N LYS A 590 1.14 1.56 39.28
CA LYS A 590 1.34 1.39 40.72
C LYS A 590 2.62 0.60 40.96
N ALA A 591 3.59 1.23 41.60
CA ALA A 591 4.82 0.62 42.10
C ALA A 591 4.61 -0.71 42.88
N THR A 592 3.41 -0.90 43.45
CA THR A 592 3.03 -2.07 44.24
C THR A 592 2.56 -3.27 43.43
N ASP A 593 2.36 -3.16 42.12
CA ASP A 593 2.07 -4.31 41.26
C ASP A 593 3.35 -5.11 41.01
N TYR A 594 3.51 -6.22 41.75
CA TYR A 594 4.65 -7.13 41.68
C TYR A 594 4.85 -7.73 40.28
N LEU A 595 3.77 -7.95 39.52
CA LEU A 595 3.89 -8.46 38.15
C LEU A 595 4.47 -7.38 37.23
N CYS A 596 4.00 -6.14 37.37
CA CYS A 596 4.47 -5.01 36.59
C CYS A 596 5.92 -4.60 36.91
N SER A 597 6.28 -4.50 38.20
CA SER A 597 7.61 -4.05 38.63
C SER A 597 8.73 -5.02 38.27
N ILE A 598 8.40 -6.31 38.09
CA ILE A 598 9.38 -7.37 37.78
C ILE A 598 9.45 -7.67 36.30
N TRP A 599 8.29 -7.89 35.68
CA TRP A 599 8.24 -8.46 34.34
C TRP A 599 8.08 -7.40 33.25
N CYS A 600 7.63 -6.20 33.63
CA CYS A 600 7.30 -5.16 32.68
C CYS A 600 8.19 -3.91 32.76
N ASN A 601 9.21 -3.88 33.60
CA ASN A 601 10.11 -2.74 33.73
C ASN A 601 10.95 -2.54 32.44
N PRO A 602 10.82 -1.39 31.74
CA PRO A 602 11.55 -1.14 30.50
C PRO A 602 13.02 -0.74 30.69
N SER A 603 13.46 -0.40 31.91
CA SER A 603 14.81 0.08 32.19
C SER A 603 15.22 -0.18 33.64
N PRO A 604 15.43 -1.45 34.05
CA PRO A 604 15.80 -1.76 35.42
C PRO A 604 17.23 -1.31 35.73
N SER A 605 17.36 -0.44 36.73
CA SER A 605 18.62 0.13 37.20
C SER A 605 19.48 -0.83 38.02
N ASN A 606 18.91 -1.91 38.55
CA ASN A 606 19.62 -2.92 39.35
C ASN A 606 20.38 -3.97 38.52
N GLY A 607 20.49 -3.79 37.20
CA GLY A 607 21.14 -4.73 36.30
C GLY A 607 20.40 -6.07 36.14
N SER A 608 19.14 -6.18 36.56
CA SER A 608 18.33 -7.40 36.38
C SER A 608 18.04 -7.70 34.90
N GLN A 609 18.03 -6.69 34.03
CA GLN A 609 17.89 -6.84 32.57
C GLN A 609 18.94 -6.00 31.81
N PRO A 610 20.17 -6.53 31.67
CA PRO A 610 21.26 -5.84 30.98
C PRO A 610 21.00 -5.58 29.49
N ASP A 611 20.11 -6.35 28.87
CA ASP A 611 19.72 -6.20 27.48
C ASP A 611 18.92 -4.90 27.20
N LEU A 612 18.33 -4.26 28.22
CA LEU A 612 17.45 -3.10 28.03
C LEU A 612 18.14 -1.75 28.23
N VAL A 613 19.36 -1.75 28.77
CA VAL A 613 20.13 -0.55 29.14
C VAL A 613 21.53 -0.62 28.55
N LEU A 614 22.15 0.52 28.26
CA LEU A 614 23.53 0.68 27.78
C LEU A 614 24.24 1.74 28.64
N GLY A 615 25.54 1.56 28.90
CA GLY A 615 26.37 2.62 29.48
C GLY A 615 26.72 3.69 28.45
N LYS A 616 26.54 4.96 28.80
CA LYS A 616 26.96 6.10 27.97
C LYS A 616 27.59 7.17 28.83
N GLU A 617 28.69 7.74 28.36
CA GLU A 617 29.30 8.90 28.99
C GLU A 617 28.46 10.15 28.69
N SER A 618 28.04 10.84 29.75
CA SER A 618 27.35 12.12 29.66
C SER A 618 28.32 13.21 29.18
N PRO A 619 27.82 14.36 28.70
CA PRO A 619 28.66 15.51 28.37
C PRO A 619 29.55 16.00 29.53
N ASN A 620 29.21 15.63 30.78
CA ASN A 620 29.95 16.00 31.99
C ASN A 620 30.98 14.93 32.41
N GLY A 621 31.19 13.88 31.61
CA GLY A 621 32.12 12.78 31.91
C GLY A 621 31.57 11.71 32.87
N GLU A 622 30.30 11.83 33.26
CA GLU A 622 29.63 10.87 34.14
C GLU A 622 29.04 9.71 33.34
N LYS A 623 29.24 8.46 33.77
CA LYS A 623 28.68 7.29 33.10
C LYS A 623 27.22 7.09 33.52
N VAL A 624 26.31 7.36 32.59
CA VAL A 624 24.86 7.21 32.79
C VAL A 624 24.33 6.01 32.01
N THR A 625 23.23 5.42 32.47
CA THR A 625 22.51 4.40 31.70
C THR A 625 21.54 5.06 30.72
N VAL A 626 21.50 4.54 29.49
CA VAL A 626 20.52 4.91 28.46
C VAL A 626 19.81 3.66 27.99
N ARG A 627 18.62 3.80 27.40
CA ARG A 627 17.88 2.64 26.88
C ARG A 627 18.60 2.05 25.67
N ALA A 628 18.63 0.72 25.59
CA ALA A 628 19.22 -0.01 24.46
C ALA A 628 18.34 0.06 23.20
N PHE A 629 17.02 0.12 23.38
CA PHE A 629 16.04 0.13 22.29
C PHE A 629 15.18 1.39 22.31
N ASN A 630 14.77 1.83 21.12
CA ASN A 630 13.83 2.95 20.98
C ASN A 630 12.36 2.45 21.04
N THR A 631 11.74 2.60 22.21
CA THR A 631 10.32 2.26 22.41
C THR A 631 9.36 3.31 21.84
N GLN A 632 9.84 4.51 21.48
CA GLN A 632 9.03 5.58 20.89
C GLN A 632 8.76 5.40 19.39
N THR A 633 9.29 4.34 18.77
CA THR A 633 9.05 4.05 17.35
C THR A 633 7.57 3.87 17.01
N ALA A 634 6.77 3.36 17.96
CA ALA A 634 5.32 3.29 17.81
C ALA A 634 4.69 4.67 17.65
N GLU A 635 5.04 5.60 18.53
CA GLU A 635 4.52 6.97 18.49
C GLU A 635 4.97 7.70 17.22
N GLN A 636 6.20 7.46 16.76
CA GLN A 636 6.69 7.99 15.49
C GLN A 636 5.90 7.46 14.30
N LEU A 637 5.58 6.16 14.27
CA LEU A 637 4.76 5.55 13.23
C LEU A 637 3.32 6.07 13.29
N ASN A 638 2.74 6.17 14.48
CA ASN A 638 1.42 6.74 14.73
C ASN A 638 1.31 8.19 14.26
N SER A 639 2.31 9.01 14.56
CA SER A 639 2.39 10.41 14.11
C SER A 639 2.54 10.50 12.59
N TRP A 640 3.32 9.60 11.99
CA TRP A 640 3.43 9.52 10.53
C TRP A 640 2.09 9.14 9.87
N MET A 641 1.31 8.26 10.51
CA MET A 641 -0.01 7.81 10.04
C MET A 641 -1.12 8.87 10.13
N ASP A 642 -0.97 9.92 10.96
CA ASP A 642 -1.98 10.99 11.11
C ASP A 642 -2.37 11.65 9.77
N GLY A 643 -1.40 11.77 8.86
CA GLY A 643 -1.64 12.30 7.51
C GLY A 643 -2.63 11.48 6.67
N TYR A 644 -2.98 10.25 7.08
CA TYR A 644 -3.87 9.35 6.35
C TYR A 644 -5.26 9.20 6.98
N GLU A 645 -5.53 9.81 8.13
CA GLU A 645 -6.81 9.62 8.85
C GLU A 645 -8.02 10.10 8.05
N SER A 646 -7.92 11.27 7.42
CA SER A 646 -9.03 11.87 6.66
C SER A 646 -9.50 11.00 5.49
N GLN A 647 -8.55 10.43 4.74
CA GLN A 647 -8.82 9.58 3.58
C GLN A 647 -9.29 8.18 3.97
N THR A 648 -8.70 7.58 5.00
CA THR A 648 -9.04 6.22 5.43
C THR A 648 -10.44 6.13 6.04
N ARG A 649 -10.93 7.21 6.65
CA ARG A 649 -12.27 7.29 7.26
C ARG A 649 -13.43 7.04 6.28
N GLN A 650 -13.22 7.30 5.00
CA GLN A 650 -14.24 7.14 3.95
C GLN A 650 -14.04 5.87 3.10
N MET A 651 -12.98 5.12 3.35
CA MET A 651 -12.70 3.90 2.61
C MET A 651 -13.67 2.76 2.99
N THR A 652 -13.94 1.89 2.02
CA THR A 652 -14.51 0.57 2.30
C THR A 652 -13.54 -0.23 3.16
N ASP A 653 -14.02 -1.24 3.87
CA ASP A 653 -13.19 -2.13 4.69
C ASP A 653 -12.03 -2.75 3.89
N LYS A 654 -12.30 -3.20 2.66
CA LYS A 654 -11.30 -3.77 1.74
C LYS A 654 -10.29 -2.71 1.28
N SER A 655 -10.77 -1.54 0.89
CA SER A 655 -9.89 -0.44 0.48
C SER A 655 -9.00 0.00 1.64
N PHE A 656 -9.54 0.09 2.85
CA PHE A 656 -8.83 0.44 4.06
C PHE A 656 -7.71 -0.57 4.35
N ALA A 657 -8.03 -1.87 4.40
CA ALA A 657 -7.07 -2.94 4.68
C ALA A 657 -5.92 -2.95 3.66
N PHE A 658 -6.25 -2.92 2.37
CA PHE A 658 -5.26 -2.89 1.29
C PHE A 658 -4.40 -1.63 1.35
N TYR A 659 -5.03 -0.47 1.56
CA TYR A 659 -4.33 0.81 1.62
C TYR A 659 -3.38 0.88 2.81
N CYS A 660 -3.80 0.42 4.00
CA CYS A 660 -2.94 0.32 5.18
C CYS A 660 -1.72 -0.56 4.92
N HIS A 661 -1.94 -1.73 4.32
CA HIS A 661 -0.84 -2.63 3.95
C HIS A 661 0.14 -1.97 2.97
N CYS A 662 -0.38 -1.25 1.96
CA CYS A 662 0.42 -0.51 0.99
C CYS A 662 1.26 0.60 1.62
N ILE A 663 0.65 1.47 2.43
CA ILE A 663 1.38 2.61 3.03
C ILE A 663 2.43 2.14 4.03
N LEU A 664 2.18 1.04 4.75
CA LEU A 664 3.16 0.44 5.66
C LEU A 664 4.34 -0.18 4.91
N LEU A 665 4.09 -0.83 3.76
CA LEU A 665 5.16 -1.29 2.86
C LEU A 665 6.01 -0.12 2.36
N ILE A 666 5.38 0.97 1.91
CA ILE A 666 6.13 2.14 1.42
C ILE A 666 6.92 2.80 2.57
N TYR A 667 6.36 2.84 3.78
CA TYR A 667 7.04 3.33 4.97
C TYR A 667 8.27 2.48 5.31
N LYS A 668 8.11 1.15 5.29
CA LYS A 668 9.19 0.17 5.49
C LYS A 668 10.40 0.50 4.61
N ASP A 669 10.18 0.61 3.31
CA ASP A 669 11.23 0.90 2.33
C ASP A 669 11.90 2.25 2.61
N SER A 670 11.12 3.25 3.05
CA SER A 670 11.68 4.55 3.45
C SER A 670 12.51 4.46 4.74
N VAL A 671 12.14 3.63 5.70
CA VAL A 671 12.90 3.40 6.95
C VAL A 671 14.19 2.66 6.64
N GLU A 672 14.12 1.56 5.91
CA GLU A 672 15.28 0.76 5.52
C GLU A 672 16.27 1.56 4.67
N GLY A 673 15.77 2.39 3.75
CA GLY A 673 16.59 3.32 2.99
C GLY A 673 17.31 4.35 3.87
N ARG A 674 16.70 4.81 4.97
CA ARG A 674 17.38 5.70 5.95
C ARG A 674 18.45 4.95 6.74
N ILE A 675 18.15 3.75 7.22
CA ILE A 675 19.09 2.90 7.97
C ILE A 675 20.31 2.59 7.11
N LYS A 676 20.11 2.19 5.85
CA LYS A 676 21.19 1.90 4.91
C LYS A 676 22.10 3.12 4.71
N LYS A 677 21.53 4.31 4.46
CA LYS A 677 22.30 5.56 4.32
C LYS A 677 23.04 5.96 5.59
N ALA A 678 22.45 5.72 6.76
CA ALA A 678 23.11 5.99 8.04
C ALA A 678 24.31 5.07 8.25
N ASN A 679 24.19 3.79 7.87
CA ASN A 679 25.30 2.83 7.94
C ASN A 679 26.41 3.14 6.94
N GLU A 680 26.07 3.59 5.73
CA GLU A 680 27.04 4.05 4.73
C GLU A 680 27.84 5.27 5.19
N LYS A 681 27.25 6.18 5.97
CA LYS A 681 27.95 7.35 6.54
C LYS A 681 28.86 7.02 7.72
N LYS A 682 28.65 5.88 8.40
CA LYS A 682 29.44 5.44 9.55
C LYS A 682 30.68 4.62 9.14
N ARG A 683 30.70 4.11 7.91
CA ARG A 683 31.87 3.50 7.27
C ARG A 683 32.72 4.58 6.61
#